data_AF-A0A409Y4N2-F1
#
_entry.id   AF-A0A409Y4N2-F1
#
_cell.length_a   1.000
_cell.length_b   1.000
_cell.length_c   1.000
_cell.angle_alpha   90.00
_cell.angle_beta   90.00
_cell.angle_gamma   90.00
#
_symmetry.space_group_name_H-M   'P 1'
#
loop_
_entity.id
_entity.type
_entity.pdbx_description
1 polymer ?
#
loop_
_entity_poly.entity_id
_entity_poly.type
_entity_poly.pdbx_seq_one_letter_code
_entity_poly.pdbx_strand_id
1 'polypeptide(L)'
;MLNFLPLSLLISISISPSLAFPDLGVRKIGLSRFFKRANANSNTATTGINYNPDGTPFLWLPQDEYKGSTFFDRWDFFTGPDPTNGKVHYVDADTAFNSSMAYVQSDGTVVMKADDTTVLPMGVNRSSVRITSKAVYTTGLFLLDMNRAPWGCAVWPAFWTVGGDWPHHGEVDILEGVHDNQFNQIAFHTDPGCLLDPNASFTGQLVVGPDGKNATNCDANVNSNSGCDTDEWSRASYGPYFEAQGGGILAMKWDENDISIWSFYRAAIPADVLAGTPNPSLWGLPSARLLNTMCDIPKYFNNHSIVFDITFCGDWAGNSYATSGCPGTCPERLMDPTNFVHAIANITETAKVKDLSRNIVEPSSSSGLTTDHGVAIPDTDNWLKAMDGEHAGPSLLEDQIAREKIHRFDHERIPERVVHARGTGAHGYFRVFDDRAAKWTKAGVLTDPSRTTPIFIRFSTVQGSRGSADTVRDVRGFAIKFYTEEGNWDLVGNNIPVFFIQDAIKFPDIIHAVKPEPHNEVPQGQTAHNNFWDFVGLQPESAHMVMWAMSDRAIPRSFRMMQGFGVNTYTLINNAGQRVFVKFHMTPELGVHSLMWDEALKIAGQDPDFHRKDLEEAIKSGAYPKWTFGIQVIEEKDEHSFDFDILDATKVWPESLVPVQPIGELVLNRTVDEFFPETEQAAFCTSHVVPGIGFSDDPLLQGRNFSYFDTQITRLGINWEQLPINRPVCPVLNHHRDGAMQHRIHKGQLNYWPNRGSVGHPVPTSNGSYEEYKQRIVGIKQRARSAKFQEHFNQAQLFYNSLTDHEKAHLISAFSFELSHCDDQQVYETYTKLLNNIDYELAKTVAQNVNGILPDKPARQNHGKKDAALSQTHFIPKTPTIKSRRIAILIADGFNLAEVESVRAALASGLATTWIIGPRRGKIFAHGEKVGGAGLVADHHYEGQRSTLFDALYIPSGAEHAKSIASNGRAIHWIREAFGHCKAIGAIGDAVPVVREAIGLPEIRVASSPDSTEVQSSYGVVTAGKYDVKSAVTDALEIATGNTKGFVTNFAYEISQHRCYLRETDGLISRVAY
;
A
#
# COMPACT_ATOMS: atom_id res chain seq x y z
N MET A 1 -5.79 6.45 5.00
CA MET A 1 -5.61 5.13 5.63
C MET A 1 -4.20 5.07 6.13
N LEU A 2 -4.05 5.15 7.44
CA LEU A 2 -2.78 5.23 8.12
C LEU A 2 -2.11 3.85 8.04
N ASN A 3 -0.87 3.81 7.53
CA ASN A 3 0.03 2.72 7.89
C ASN A 3 0.69 3.07 9.23
N PHE A 4 1.34 2.11 9.87
CA PHE A 4 2.08 2.25 11.14
C PHE A 4 2.62 3.66 11.38
N LEU A 5 2.21 4.27 12.50
CA LEU A 5 2.42 5.67 12.82
C LEU A 5 3.57 5.79 13.83
N PRO A 6 4.82 5.94 13.37
CA PRO A 6 5.96 6.21 14.25
C PRO A 6 5.69 7.39 15.19
N LEU A 7 5.13 8.49 14.68
CA LEU A 7 4.38 9.48 15.47
C LEU A 7 3.34 10.15 14.57
N SER A 8 2.10 10.32 15.02
CA SER A 8 1.08 11.05 14.25
C SER A 8 0.00 11.73 15.06
N LEU A 9 -0.50 12.84 14.51
CA LEU A 9 -1.61 13.63 15.05
C LEU A 9 -2.85 13.52 14.16
N LEU A 10 -4.02 13.51 14.81
CA LEU A 10 -5.32 13.50 14.15
C LEU A 10 -6.22 14.63 14.68
N ILE A 11 -6.95 15.33 13.80
CA ILE A 11 -7.97 16.34 14.17
C ILE A 11 -9.38 15.73 14.10
N SER A 12 -10.32 16.23 14.92
CA SER A 12 -11.75 15.91 14.87
C SER A 12 -12.51 16.74 13.81
N ILE A 13 -13.37 16.09 13.02
CA ILE A 13 -14.27 16.77 12.06
C ILE A 13 -15.73 16.41 12.36
N SER A 14 -16.52 17.38 12.82
CA SER A 14 -17.93 17.21 13.21
C SER A 14 -18.87 16.99 12.01
N ILE A 15 -19.76 16.01 12.14
CA ILE A 15 -20.80 15.65 11.17
C ILE A 15 -22.13 16.20 11.66
N SER A 16 -22.66 17.26 11.01
CA SER A 16 -23.88 17.95 11.47
C SER A 16 -25.19 17.27 11.04
N PRO A 17 -26.13 16.98 11.95
CA PRO A 17 -27.48 16.55 11.63
C PRO A 17 -28.46 17.73 11.52
N SER A 18 -29.01 18.00 10.34
CA SER A 18 -30.12 18.95 10.18
C SER A 18 -31.21 18.47 9.22
N LEU A 19 -31.99 17.48 9.69
CA LEU A 19 -33.29 17.10 9.11
C LEU A 19 -34.39 17.25 10.17
N ALA A 20 -34.99 18.44 10.24
CA ALA A 20 -36.19 18.70 11.03
C ALA A 20 -37.41 18.80 10.11
N PHE A 21 -38.29 17.80 10.15
CA PHE A 21 -39.62 17.85 9.51
C PHE A 21 -40.62 18.55 10.43
N PRO A 22 -41.38 19.57 9.95
CA PRO A 22 -42.50 20.13 10.70
C PRO A 22 -43.86 19.49 10.32
N ASP A 23 -44.38 18.70 11.27
CA ASP A 23 -45.80 18.52 11.67
C ASP A 23 -46.91 18.08 10.66
N LEU A 24 -47.99 17.52 11.24
CA LEU A 24 -49.29 17.11 10.69
C LEU A 24 -49.29 15.86 9.76
N GLY A 25 -50.01 14.77 10.06
CA GLY A 25 -50.79 14.45 11.25
C GLY A 25 -51.68 13.19 11.11
N VAL A 26 -52.35 12.82 12.22
CA VAL A 26 -53.50 11.90 12.33
C VAL A 26 -53.25 10.37 12.43
N ARG A 27 -52.97 9.98 13.69
CA ARG A 27 -53.67 8.93 14.49
C ARG A 27 -53.62 7.43 14.11
N LYS A 28 -52.85 6.72 14.95
CA LYS A 28 -53.25 5.56 15.79
C LYS A 28 -54.11 4.45 15.15
N ILE A 29 -53.48 3.30 14.91
CA ILE A 29 -53.80 1.97 15.49
C ILE A 29 -52.51 1.12 15.42
N GLY A 30 -52.24 0.24 16.40
CA GLY A 30 -51.34 -0.90 16.19
C GLY A 30 -49.94 -0.92 16.84
N LEU A 31 -49.71 -0.29 18.00
CA LEU A 31 -48.46 -0.45 18.78
C LEU A 31 -48.43 -1.82 19.51
N SER A 32 -48.36 -2.91 18.74
CA SER A 32 -48.30 -4.29 19.27
C SER A 32 -47.77 -5.34 18.27
N ARG A 33 -46.59 -5.15 17.67
CA ARG A 33 -45.86 -6.27 17.01
C ARG A 33 -44.35 -6.19 16.77
N PHE A 34 -43.69 -5.03 16.86
CA PHE A 34 -42.24 -4.92 16.59
C PHE A 34 -41.30 -5.12 17.79
N PHE A 35 -41.84 -5.20 19.02
CA PHE A 35 -41.11 -5.76 20.18
C PHE A 35 -41.52 -7.22 20.43
N LYS A 36 -40.97 -8.16 19.64
CA LYS A 36 -40.69 -9.56 20.05
C LYS A 36 -39.93 -10.33 18.96
N ARG A 37 -38.87 -11.04 19.37
CA ARG A 37 -37.82 -11.71 18.57
C ARG A 37 -36.88 -10.73 17.83
N ALA A 38 -35.69 -10.36 18.30
CA ALA A 38 -34.97 -10.69 19.55
C ALA A 38 -34.86 -12.19 19.87
N ASN A 39 -34.06 -12.94 19.09
CA ASN A 39 -33.53 -14.22 19.54
C ASN A 39 -32.12 -14.43 18.97
N ALA A 40 -31.13 -14.38 19.87
CA ALA A 40 -29.75 -14.85 19.75
C ALA A 40 -28.84 -14.37 18.58
N ASN A 41 -27.83 -13.57 18.97
CA ASN A 41 -26.46 -13.52 18.42
C ASN A 41 -26.22 -13.03 16.97
N SER A 42 -25.98 -11.72 16.82
CA SER A 42 -24.79 -11.19 16.11
C SER A 42 -24.65 -9.68 16.32
N ASN A 43 -23.55 -9.24 16.95
CA ASN A 43 -23.14 -7.83 17.03
C ASN A 43 -21.94 -7.61 16.09
N THR A 44 -22.11 -6.81 15.05
CA THR A 44 -21.05 -6.22 14.21
C THR A 44 -21.57 -4.89 13.68
N ALA A 45 -21.49 -3.76 14.40
CA ALA A 45 -20.32 -2.99 14.87
C ALA A 45 -19.91 -1.90 13.86
N THR A 46 -20.24 -0.66 14.21
CA THR A 46 -19.88 0.60 13.54
C THR A 46 -18.59 1.15 14.15
N THR A 47 -17.42 0.78 13.63
CA THR A 47 -16.18 0.79 14.42
C THR A 47 -15.35 2.08 14.43
N GLY A 48 -15.58 3.06 13.55
CA GLY A 48 -14.73 4.27 13.46
C GLY A 48 -15.31 5.57 14.05
N ILE A 49 -16.63 5.66 14.21
CA ILE A 49 -17.32 6.93 14.49
C ILE A 49 -17.25 7.27 15.98
N ASN A 50 -16.69 8.45 16.28
CA ASN A 50 -16.72 9.10 17.59
C ASN A 50 -17.94 10.04 17.66
N TYR A 51 -18.28 10.59 18.82
CA TYR A 51 -19.39 11.55 18.98
C TYR A 51 -19.00 12.69 19.92
N ASN A 52 -19.29 13.92 19.52
CA ASN A 52 -19.16 15.12 20.33
C ASN A 52 -20.20 15.11 21.48
N PRO A 53 -20.04 15.94 22.53
CA PRO A 53 -20.99 16.03 23.65
C PRO A 53 -22.44 16.40 23.25
N ASP A 54 -22.61 17.07 22.11
CA ASP A 54 -23.92 17.43 21.53
C ASP A 54 -24.56 16.28 20.71
N GLY A 55 -23.87 15.14 20.60
CA GLY A 55 -24.29 13.97 19.83
C GLY A 55 -23.95 14.03 18.34
N THR A 56 -23.20 15.03 17.87
CA THR A 56 -22.73 15.07 16.47
C THR A 56 -21.57 14.10 16.26
N PRO A 57 -21.66 13.15 15.30
CA PRO A 57 -20.57 12.20 15.08
C PRO A 57 -19.31 12.87 14.50
N PHE A 58 -18.13 12.28 14.72
CA PHE A 58 -16.88 12.75 14.13
C PHE A 58 -15.87 11.63 13.89
N LEU A 59 -14.82 11.92 13.12
CA LEU A 59 -13.69 11.02 12.85
C LEU A 59 -12.38 11.72 13.19
N TRP A 60 -11.42 10.95 13.68
CA TRP A 60 -10.01 11.35 13.81
C TRP A 60 -9.29 11.07 12.48
N LEU A 61 -8.78 12.12 11.81
CA LEU A 61 -8.08 12.01 10.52
C LEU A 61 -6.66 12.58 10.58
N PRO A 62 -5.67 11.99 9.85
CA PRO A 62 -4.29 12.45 9.88
C PRO A 62 -4.14 13.91 9.51
N GLN A 63 -3.42 14.64 10.35
CA GLN A 63 -2.87 15.95 10.04
C GLN A 63 -1.36 15.84 9.78
N ASP A 64 -0.63 15.23 10.73
CA ASP A 64 0.83 15.21 10.75
C ASP A 64 1.36 13.80 11.02
N GLU A 65 2.41 13.40 10.30
CA GLU A 65 3.09 12.10 10.44
C GLU A 65 4.61 12.31 10.42
N TYR A 66 5.35 11.71 11.35
CA TYR A 66 6.82 11.85 11.46
C TYR A 66 7.48 10.48 11.27
N LYS A 67 8.08 10.23 10.09
CA LYS A 67 8.62 8.90 9.74
C LYS A 67 9.85 8.92 8.85
N GLY A 68 10.58 7.81 8.89
CA GLY A 68 11.66 7.48 7.94
C GLY A 68 12.78 8.51 7.92
N SER A 69 13.48 8.62 6.79
CA SER A 69 14.61 9.54 6.60
C SER A 69 14.26 11.00 6.88
N THR A 70 13.03 11.41 6.60
CA THR A 70 12.50 12.76 6.85
C THR A 70 12.07 13.03 8.29
N PHE A 71 12.26 12.08 9.22
CA PHE A 71 11.77 12.23 10.61
C PHE A 71 12.29 13.52 11.25
N PHE A 72 13.60 13.74 11.22
CA PHE A 72 14.27 14.86 11.91
C PHE A 72 14.05 16.23 11.24
N ASP A 73 13.67 16.29 9.96
CA ASP A 73 13.48 17.55 9.21
C ASP A 73 12.49 18.52 9.90
N ARG A 74 11.51 17.95 10.61
CA ARG A 74 10.40 18.68 11.23
C ARG A 74 10.61 18.97 12.73
N TRP A 75 11.85 18.84 13.20
CA TRP A 75 12.25 19.12 14.59
C TRP A 75 13.40 20.13 14.67
N ASP A 76 13.50 20.79 15.80
CA ASP A 76 14.63 21.62 16.22
C ASP A 76 15.39 20.89 17.35
N PHE A 77 16.72 20.91 17.29
CA PHE A 77 17.59 20.29 18.30
C PHE A 77 17.91 21.30 19.41
N PHE A 78 17.77 20.89 20.66
CA PHE A 78 18.02 21.73 21.82
C PHE A 78 19.48 21.59 22.31
N THR A 79 20.13 22.71 22.61
CA THR A 79 21.54 22.77 23.09
C THR A 79 21.71 23.56 24.39
N GLY A 80 20.59 23.94 25.02
CA GLY A 80 20.61 24.67 26.29
C GLY A 80 20.99 23.79 27.49
N PRO A 81 21.20 24.40 28.67
CA PRO A 81 21.26 23.64 29.91
C PRO A 81 19.94 22.91 30.15
N ASP A 82 20.01 21.75 30.80
CA ASP A 82 18.81 21.01 31.16
C ASP A 82 18.00 21.73 32.26
N PRO A 83 16.69 21.99 32.06
CA PRO A 83 15.87 22.71 33.05
C PRO A 83 15.63 21.92 34.34
N THR A 84 15.78 20.59 34.32
CA THR A 84 15.60 19.69 35.48
C THR A 84 16.91 19.39 36.21
N ASN A 85 17.89 20.29 36.09
CA ASN A 85 19.23 20.14 36.69
C ASN A 85 19.99 18.87 36.25
N GLY A 86 19.60 18.25 35.12
CA GLY A 86 20.21 17.05 34.56
C GLY A 86 21.72 17.14 34.34
N LYS A 87 22.40 16.00 34.49
CA LYS A 87 23.84 15.83 34.24
C LYS A 87 24.08 15.40 32.78
N VAL A 88 23.39 16.09 31.88
CA VAL A 88 23.35 15.86 30.45
C VAL A 88 23.93 17.06 29.69
N HIS A 89 24.47 16.82 28.50
CA HIS A 89 24.92 17.84 27.56
C HIS A 89 24.20 17.60 26.24
N TYR A 90 23.12 18.33 25.99
CA TYR A 90 22.39 18.19 24.73
C TYR A 90 23.17 18.81 23.58
N VAL A 91 23.25 18.07 22.47
CA VAL A 91 24.05 18.46 21.30
C VAL A 91 23.19 18.96 20.15
N ASP A 92 23.77 19.80 19.29
CA ASP A 92 23.13 20.23 18.04
C ASP A 92 22.96 19.06 17.05
N ALA A 93 22.16 19.31 16.00
CA ALA A 93 21.88 18.32 14.96
C ALA A 93 23.15 17.79 14.28
N ASP A 94 24.08 18.67 13.90
CA ASP A 94 25.33 18.30 13.24
C ASP A 94 26.16 17.36 14.14
N THR A 95 26.29 17.69 15.42
CA THR A 95 27.01 16.85 16.39
C THR A 95 26.27 15.54 16.63
N ALA A 96 24.93 15.57 16.77
CA ALA A 96 24.11 14.38 16.98
C ALA A 96 24.23 13.38 15.82
N PHE A 97 24.18 13.85 14.57
CA PHE A 97 24.36 13.01 13.39
C PHE A 97 25.80 12.50 13.26
N ASN A 98 26.81 13.39 13.39
CA ASN A 98 28.22 13.00 13.24
C ASN A 98 28.70 12.02 14.32
N SER A 99 28.14 12.07 15.53
CA SER A 99 28.43 11.14 16.63
C SER A 99 27.50 9.91 16.68
N SER A 100 26.58 9.77 15.72
CA SER A 100 25.57 8.69 15.70
C SER A 100 24.70 8.64 16.97
N MET A 101 24.42 9.79 17.58
CA MET A 101 23.47 9.95 18.70
C MET A 101 22.04 10.21 18.20
N ALA A 102 21.86 10.88 17.07
CA ALA A 102 20.62 10.86 16.30
C ALA A 102 20.93 10.33 14.91
N TYR A 103 20.10 9.45 14.37
CA TYR A 103 20.16 9.03 12.97
C TYR A 103 18.89 8.27 12.60
N VAL A 104 18.58 8.24 11.31
CA VAL A 104 17.65 7.25 10.77
C VAL A 104 18.51 6.13 10.21
N GLN A 105 18.24 4.88 10.60
CA GLN A 105 18.84 3.73 9.93
C GLN A 105 18.37 3.69 8.45
N SER A 106 19.01 2.91 7.58
CA SER A 106 18.65 2.88 6.14
C SER A 106 17.31 2.20 5.83
N ASP A 107 16.67 1.64 6.84
CA ASP A 107 15.51 0.80 6.73
C ASP A 107 14.13 1.54 6.62
N GLY A 108 13.81 2.66 7.29
CA GLY A 108 14.61 3.45 8.22
C GLY A 108 13.96 3.69 9.57
N THR A 109 14.47 2.95 10.55
CA THR A 109 14.15 3.07 11.98
C THR A 109 14.81 4.32 12.54
N VAL A 110 14.01 5.19 13.16
CA VAL A 110 14.53 6.40 13.82
C VAL A 110 15.21 6.00 15.10
N VAL A 111 16.47 6.41 15.26
CA VAL A 111 17.27 6.18 16.45
C VAL A 111 17.62 7.52 17.09
N MET A 112 17.29 7.65 18.36
CA MET A 112 17.86 8.66 19.25
C MET A 112 18.53 7.92 20.41
N LYS A 113 19.78 8.23 20.70
CA LYS A 113 20.51 7.68 21.83
C LYS A 113 21.45 8.71 22.44
N ALA A 114 21.86 8.43 23.66
CA ALA A 114 22.96 9.13 24.27
C ALA A 114 24.33 8.56 23.85
N ASP A 115 25.38 9.26 24.24
CA ASP A 115 26.75 8.77 24.10
C ASP A 115 26.94 7.50 24.96
N ASP A 116 27.07 6.36 24.29
CA ASP A 116 27.37 5.03 24.81
C ASP A 116 28.80 4.58 24.45
N THR A 117 29.71 5.54 24.16
CA THR A 117 31.09 5.27 23.73
C THR A 117 32.18 5.97 24.53
N THR A 118 31.97 7.21 25.01
CA THR A 118 33.03 7.99 25.67
C THR A 118 33.15 7.68 27.16
N VAL A 119 34.36 7.40 27.64
CA VAL A 119 34.66 7.37 29.09
C VAL A 119 34.86 8.80 29.58
N LEU A 120 34.06 9.21 30.58
CA LEU A 120 34.05 10.59 31.08
C LEU A 120 34.76 10.73 32.44
N PRO A 121 35.47 11.85 32.70
CA PRO A 121 35.93 12.19 34.04
C PRO A 121 34.75 12.40 35.01
N MET A 122 34.99 12.17 36.30
CA MET A 122 34.00 12.41 37.36
C MET A 122 33.48 13.85 37.30
N GLY A 123 32.14 14.00 37.29
CA GLY A 123 31.48 15.31 37.29
C GLY A 123 31.33 15.98 35.91
N VAL A 124 31.70 15.30 34.83
CA VAL A 124 31.43 15.76 33.45
C VAL A 124 30.07 15.23 32.99
N ASN A 125 29.22 16.09 32.43
CA ASN A 125 27.92 15.73 31.88
C ASN A 125 28.07 14.82 30.64
N ARG A 126 27.19 13.82 30.50
CA ARG A 126 27.18 12.91 29.34
C ARG A 126 26.38 13.51 28.18
N SER A 127 26.88 13.35 26.95
CA SER A 127 26.19 13.91 25.78
C SER A 127 24.94 13.11 25.42
N SER A 128 23.90 13.82 24.95
CA SER A 128 22.60 13.25 24.60
C SER A 128 21.85 14.14 23.60
N VAL A 129 20.64 13.74 23.23
CA VAL A 129 19.78 14.43 22.26
C VAL A 129 18.47 14.85 22.92
N ARG A 130 18.03 16.09 22.62
CA ARG A 130 16.67 16.58 22.87
C ARG A 130 16.17 17.30 21.64
N ILE A 131 14.95 16.99 21.21
CA ILE A 131 14.32 17.58 20.02
C ILE A 131 12.91 18.08 20.34
N THR A 132 12.50 19.17 19.68
CA THR A 132 11.18 19.79 19.82
C THR A 132 10.53 19.95 18.44
N SER A 133 9.23 19.67 18.31
CA SER A 133 8.54 19.76 17.02
C SER A 133 8.36 21.20 16.56
N LYS A 134 8.63 21.45 15.27
CA LYS A 134 8.37 22.75 14.61
C LYS A 134 6.87 23.05 14.47
N ALA A 135 6.04 22.01 14.46
CA ALA A 135 4.59 22.11 14.52
C ALA A 135 4.13 22.27 15.97
N VAL A 136 3.01 22.97 16.13
CA VAL A 136 2.42 23.39 17.40
C VAL A 136 0.93 23.06 17.39
N TYR A 137 0.40 22.56 18.50
CA TYR A 137 -0.90 21.88 18.57
C TYR A 137 -1.75 22.36 19.74
N THR A 138 -3.08 22.37 19.58
CA THR A 138 -4.04 22.85 20.58
C THR A 138 -5.09 21.81 20.97
N THR A 139 -5.14 20.70 20.24
CA THR A 139 -6.06 19.57 20.37
C THR A 139 -5.59 18.47 19.43
N GLY A 140 -5.99 17.23 19.70
CA GLY A 140 -5.90 16.12 18.76
C GLY A 140 -5.69 14.77 19.42
N LEU A 141 -5.60 13.73 18.58
CA LEU A 141 -5.23 12.39 19.00
C LEU A 141 -3.81 12.07 18.50
N PHE A 142 -2.89 11.95 19.44
CA PHE A 142 -1.46 11.69 19.25
C PHE A 142 -1.20 10.19 19.43
N LEU A 143 -0.50 9.57 18.49
CA LEU A 143 -0.12 8.16 18.52
C LEU A 143 1.38 8.03 18.23
N LEU A 144 2.13 7.42 19.15
CA LEU A 144 3.58 7.19 19.07
C LEU A 144 3.86 5.68 19.11
N ASP A 145 4.41 5.11 18.04
CA ASP A 145 4.75 3.69 17.93
C ASP A 145 6.26 3.47 18.14
N MET A 146 6.64 2.89 19.28
CA MET A 146 8.04 2.64 19.64
C MET A 146 8.32 1.14 19.73
N ASN A 147 9.47 0.72 19.21
CA ASN A 147 10.06 -0.58 19.54
C ASN A 147 10.76 -0.57 20.91
N ARG A 148 11.31 0.58 21.30
CA ARG A 148 12.14 0.75 22.49
C ARG A 148 12.00 2.17 23.01
N ALA A 149 11.59 2.31 24.28
CA ALA A 149 11.87 3.51 25.07
C ALA A 149 13.27 3.37 25.69
N PRO A 150 14.06 4.45 25.86
CA PRO A 150 15.33 4.38 26.57
C PRO A 150 15.11 3.93 28.03
N TRP A 151 16.06 3.22 28.65
CA TRP A 151 16.01 2.90 30.07
C TRP A 151 17.40 2.54 30.63
N GLY A 152 17.50 2.40 31.95
CA GLY A 152 18.70 1.96 32.67
C GLY A 152 19.10 2.91 33.80
N CYS A 153 19.93 2.43 34.72
CA CYS A 153 20.41 3.23 35.85
C CYS A 153 20.98 4.59 35.42
N ALA A 154 20.58 5.65 36.12
CA ALA A 154 20.80 7.08 35.82
C ALA A 154 19.99 7.68 34.65
N VAL A 155 19.36 6.88 33.80
CA VAL A 155 18.56 7.34 32.65
C VAL A 155 17.17 7.86 33.09
N TRP A 156 16.74 8.95 32.48
CA TRP A 156 15.41 9.55 32.56
C TRP A 156 15.03 10.08 31.18
N PRO A 157 14.28 9.33 30.36
CA PRO A 157 13.76 9.81 29.09
C PRO A 157 12.31 10.26 29.26
N ALA A 158 11.98 11.40 28.66
CA ALA A 158 10.61 11.86 28.56
C ALA A 158 10.16 11.95 27.08
N PHE A 159 8.88 11.67 26.87
CA PHE A 159 8.13 12.08 25.70
C PHE A 159 6.87 12.80 26.16
N TRP A 160 6.75 14.06 25.77
CA TRP A 160 5.78 14.98 26.35
C TRP A 160 5.36 16.06 25.36
N THR A 161 4.40 16.88 25.78
CA THR A 161 3.97 18.05 25.02
C THR A 161 3.92 19.27 25.95
N VAL A 162 4.43 20.42 25.50
CA VAL A 162 4.57 21.61 26.34
C VAL A 162 4.24 22.90 25.59
N GLY A 163 3.45 23.76 26.22
CA GLY A 163 3.10 25.09 25.72
C GLY A 163 4.28 26.07 25.77
N GLY A 164 4.34 27.01 24.81
CA GLY A 164 5.48 27.92 24.64
C GLY A 164 5.74 28.96 25.75
N ASP A 165 4.95 28.97 26.83
CA ASP A 165 5.11 29.85 28.00
C ASP A 165 4.78 29.02 29.26
N TRP A 166 5.73 28.17 29.66
CA TRP A 166 5.55 27.23 30.77
C TRP A 166 5.62 27.94 32.14
N PRO A 167 4.75 27.60 33.12
CA PRO A 167 3.69 26.58 33.08
C PRO A 167 2.31 27.13 32.64
N HIS A 168 2.22 28.40 32.25
CA HIS A 168 0.96 29.10 31.94
C HIS A 168 0.14 28.45 30.82
N HIS A 169 0.82 27.87 29.82
CA HIS A 169 0.19 27.15 28.70
C HIS A 169 0.25 25.62 28.80
N GLY A 170 0.68 25.08 29.95
CA GLY A 170 0.57 23.66 30.27
C GLY A 170 1.69 22.76 29.76
N GLU A 171 1.79 21.59 30.39
CA GLU A 171 2.66 20.48 30.02
C GLU A 171 1.97 19.14 30.31
N VAL A 172 2.15 18.16 29.42
CA VAL A 172 1.60 16.81 29.55
C VAL A 172 2.68 15.78 29.23
N ASP A 173 3.06 15.02 30.24
CA ASP A 173 4.10 14.00 30.19
C ASP A 173 3.45 12.65 29.91
N ILE A 174 3.68 12.13 28.69
CA ILE A 174 2.94 10.98 28.14
C ILE A 174 3.72 9.70 28.37
N LEU A 175 5.04 9.80 28.31
CA LEU A 175 5.99 8.79 28.78
C LEU A 175 7.00 9.47 29.67
N GLU A 176 7.05 9.06 30.92
CA GLU A 176 8.04 9.51 31.87
C GLU A 176 8.50 8.32 32.74
N GLY A 177 9.78 8.00 32.65
CA GLY A 177 10.34 6.83 33.33
C GLY A 177 11.73 7.11 33.87
N VAL A 178 12.09 6.45 34.97
CA VAL A 178 13.44 6.56 35.54
C VAL A 178 14.05 5.19 35.75
N HIS A 179 15.36 5.11 35.57
CA HIS A 179 16.14 3.90 35.85
C HIS A 179 15.67 2.68 35.03
N ASP A 180 15.68 1.50 35.64
CA ASP A 180 15.13 0.24 35.13
C ASP A 180 13.71 -0.05 35.66
N ASN A 181 12.97 0.99 36.07
CA ASN A 181 11.55 0.87 36.42
C ASN A 181 10.77 0.22 35.26
N GLN A 182 9.71 -0.52 35.61
CA GLN A 182 8.88 -1.28 34.66
C GLN A 182 7.49 -0.68 34.49
N PHE A 183 7.32 0.59 34.86
CA PHE A 183 6.06 1.32 34.77
C PHE A 183 6.34 2.72 34.23
N ASN A 184 5.36 3.24 33.49
CA ASN A 184 5.32 4.60 32.98
C ASN A 184 4.64 5.51 34.02
N GLN A 185 5.18 6.69 34.28
CA GLN A 185 4.49 7.76 34.98
C GLN A 185 3.93 8.75 33.95
N ILE A 186 2.76 9.28 34.24
CA ILE A 186 2.06 10.27 33.41
C ILE A 186 1.73 11.46 34.29
N ALA A 187 2.21 12.64 33.93
CA ALA A 187 2.05 13.88 34.70
C ALA A 187 1.39 15.01 33.89
N PHE A 188 0.82 15.97 34.61
CA PHE A 188 0.30 17.22 34.06
C PHE A 188 0.74 18.39 34.92
N HIS A 189 1.30 19.42 34.27
CA HIS A 189 1.76 20.65 34.92
C HIS A 189 1.07 21.88 34.33
N THR A 190 0.62 22.78 35.19
CA THR A 190 -0.17 23.97 34.83
C THR A 190 0.07 25.12 35.81
N ASP A 191 -0.55 26.27 35.54
CA ASP A 191 -0.82 27.30 36.56
C ASP A 191 -1.76 26.80 37.69
N PRO A 192 -1.80 27.49 38.85
CA PRO A 192 -2.75 27.20 39.92
C PRO A 192 -4.22 27.15 39.47
N GLY A 193 -4.95 26.14 39.93
CA GLY A 193 -6.41 25.99 39.74
C GLY A 193 -6.86 24.86 38.80
N CYS A 194 -5.94 24.05 38.29
CA CYS A 194 -6.21 22.79 37.61
C CYS A 194 -6.02 21.61 38.58
N LEU A 195 -7.00 20.72 38.69
CA LEU A 195 -6.95 19.53 39.55
C LEU A 195 -7.30 18.26 38.78
N LEU A 196 -6.55 17.19 39.04
CA LEU A 196 -6.87 15.82 38.62
C LEU A 196 -7.94 15.23 39.55
N ASP A 197 -9.08 14.83 39.00
CA ASP A 197 -10.19 14.28 39.81
C ASP A 197 -9.86 12.85 40.29
N PRO A 198 -9.71 12.60 41.61
CA PRO A 198 -9.42 11.27 42.13
C PRO A 198 -10.58 10.28 41.99
N ASN A 199 -11.75 10.71 41.50
CA ASN A 199 -12.92 9.88 41.20
C ASN A 199 -13.10 9.62 39.70
N ALA A 200 -12.25 10.20 38.84
CA ALA A 200 -12.28 9.91 37.41
C ALA A 200 -11.94 8.44 37.13
N SER A 201 -12.50 7.89 36.05
CA SER A 201 -12.27 6.49 35.68
C SER A 201 -11.05 6.36 34.77
N PHE A 202 -9.94 5.90 35.34
CA PHE A 202 -8.68 5.53 34.67
C PHE A 202 -8.04 4.30 35.37
N THR A 203 -7.02 3.68 34.77
CA THR A 203 -6.36 2.44 35.28
C THR A 203 -5.10 2.68 36.10
N GLY A 204 -4.41 3.80 35.88
CA GLY A 204 -3.24 4.19 36.65
C GLY A 204 -3.55 4.47 38.13
N GLN A 205 -2.51 4.45 38.95
CA GLN A 205 -2.62 4.78 40.38
C GLN A 205 -2.10 6.19 40.62
N LEU A 206 -2.86 7.02 41.32
CA LEU A 206 -2.41 8.36 41.74
C LEU A 206 -1.14 8.24 42.58
N VAL A 207 -0.12 9.02 42.22
CA VAL A 207 1.11 9.09 43.00
C VAL A 207 0.81 9.72 44.35
N VAL A 208 1.50 9.26 45.41
CA VAL A 208 1.32 9.76 46.78
C VAL A 208 2.53 10.60 47.14
N GLY A 209 2.31 11.90 47.34
CA GLY A 209 3.36 12.85 47.68
C GLY A 209 3.96 12.64 49.08
N PRO A 210 5.07 13.32 49.41
CA PRO A 210 5.78 13.16 50.69
C PRO A 210 4.94 13.49 51.94
N ASP A 211 3.81 14.19 51.79
CA ASP A 211 2.87 14.51 52.88
C ASP A 211 1.79 13.42 53.10
N GLY A 212 1.84 12.32 52.32
CA GLY A 212 0.94 11.19 52.41
C GLY A 212 -0.40 11.38 51.69
N LYS A 213 -0.53 12.38 50.80
CA LYS A 213 -1.73 12.63 50.00
C LYS A 213 -1.50 12.32 48.52
N ASN A 214 -2.58 11.99 47.82
CA ASN A 214 -2.55 11.84 46.37
C ASN A 214 -2.21 13.18 45.71
N ALA A 215 -1.25 13.17 44.79
CA ALA A 215 -0.82 14.33 44.02
C ALA A 215 -1.86 14.66 42.92
N THR A 216 -2.93 15.35 43.34
CA THR A 216 -4.06 15.72 42.48
C THR A 216 -4.07 17.19 42.06
N ASN A 217 -3.09 17.99 42.49
CA ASN A 217 -3.00 19.41 42.16
C ASN A 217 -1.94 19.64 41.09
N CYS A 218 -2.37 20.06 39.90
CA CYS A 218 -1.53 20.12 38.71
C CYS A 218 -0.69 21.42 38.63
N ASP A 219 -0.76 22.29 39.65
CA ASP A 219 0.14 23.45 39.79
C ASP A 219 1.60 23.00 39.77
N ALA A 220 2.35 23.48 38.77
CA ALA A 220 3.75 23.14 38.54
C ALA A 220 4.70 23.49 39.72
N ASN A 221 4.22 24.24 40.72
CA ASN A 221 5.00 24.69 41.88
C ASN A 221 4.66 23.93 43.18
N VAL A 222 3.75 22.96 43.14
CA VAL A 222 3.45 22.10 44.32
C VAL A 222 4.13 20.73 44.21
N ASN A 223 4.03 19.93 45.28
CA ASN A 223 4.51 18.53 45.31
C ASN A 223 6.01 18.33 44.98
N SER A 224 6.84 19.36 45.17
CA SER A 224 8.25 19.41 44.69
C SER A 224 8.37 19.48 43.16
N ASN A 225 7.45 20.22 42.53
CA ASN A 225 7.31 20.45 41.09
C ASN A 225 6.77 19.26 40.28
N SER A 226 6.27 18.19 40.91
CA SER A 226 5.71 17.02 40.19
C SER A 226 4.31 17.25 39.60
N GLY A 227 3.66 18.38 39.87
CA GLY A 227 2.30 18.63 39.41
C GLY A 227 1.31 17.58 39.93
N CYS A 228 0.49 17.04 39.03
CA CYS A 228 -0.43 15.94 39.29
C CYS A 228 -0.17 14.75 38.37
N ASP A 229 -0.09 13.56 38.95
CA ASP A 229 0.59 12.41 38.33
C ASP A 229 -0.03 11.05 38.68
N THR A 230 0.14 10.10 37.75
CA THR A 230 -0.33 8.71 37.86
C THR A 230 0.70 7.71 37.36
N ASP A 231 0.89 6.62 38.09
CA ASP A 231 1.70 5.48 37.70
C ASP A 231 0.87 4.43 36.95
N GLU A 232 1.23 4.12 35.70
CA GLU A 232 0.69 3.01 34.91
C GLU A 232 1.49 1.72 35.16
N TRP A 233 1.12 1.03 36.24
CA TRP A 233 1.74 -0.19 36.76
C TRP A 233 1.66 -1.43 35.85
N SER A 234 1.04 -1.34 34.67
CA SER A 234 1.26 -2.32 33.60
C SER A 234 2.76 -2.48 33.36
N ARG A 235 3.30 -3.67 33.64
CA ARG A 235 4.75 -3.95 33.49
C ARG A 235 5.29 -3.76 32.07
N ALA A 236 4.39 -3.58 31.10
CA ALA A 236 4.68 -3.38 29.69
C ALA A 236 4.35 -1.95 29.21
N SER A 237 4.45 -0.94 30.08
CA SER A 237 4.34 0.48 29.70
C SER A 237 5.70 1.19 29.54
N TYR A 238 6.75 0.72 30.23
CA TYR A 238 8.12 1.26 30.15
C TYR A 238 9.18 0.19 30.49
N GLY A 239 10.46 0.49 30.19
CA GLY A 239 11.61 -0.26 30.67
C GLY A 239 11.87 -1.61 29.97
N PRO A 240 12.66 -2.51 30.58
CA PRO A 240 13.17 -3.73 29.94
C PRO A 240 12.08 -4.70 29.47
N TYR A 241 10.91 -4.71 30.12
CA TYR A 241 9.82 -5.62 29.76
C TYR A 241 8.97 -5.08 28.59
N PHE A 242 8.83 -3.76 28.46
CA PHE A 242 8.27 -3.12 27.26
C PHE A 242 9.16 -3.41 26.03
N GLU A 243 10.48 -3.25 26.14
CA GLU A 243 11.43 -3.64 25.08
C GLU A 243 11.32 -5.12 24.72
N ALA A 244 11.28 -6.01 25.72
CA ALA A 244 11.23 -7.46 25.50
C ALA A 244 9.97 -7.96 24.78
N GLN A 245 8.91 -7.15 24.69
CA GLN A 245 7.66 -7.46 23.98
C GLN A 245 7.55 -6.77 22.61
N GLY A 246 8.61 -6.13 22.12
CA GLY A 246 8.60 -5.37 20.86
C GLY A 246 7.94 -3.99 21.00
N GLY A 247 8.00 -3.41 22.20
CA GLY A 247 7.45 -2.10 22.52
C GLY A 247 5.94 -2.03 22.36
N GLY A 248 5.43 -0.96 21.75
CA GLY A 248 4.01 -0.68 21.68
C GLY A 248 3.66 0.74 21.27
N ILE A 249 2.40 1.13 21.47
CA ILE A 249 1.88 2.47 21.18
C ILE A 249 1.55 3.22 22.47
N LEU A 250 2.08 4.42 22.57
CA LEU A 250 1.65 5.45 23.52
C LEU A 250 0.64 6.36 22.82
N ALA A 251 -0.50 6.60 23.45
CA ALA A 251 -1.60 7.36 22.84
C ALA A 251 -2.10 8.45 23.78
N MET A 252 -2.24 9.68 23.29
CA MET A 252 -2.87 10.79 24.02
C MET A 252 -4.03 11.34 23.18
N LYS A 253 -5.26 11.32 23.74
CA LYS A 253 -6.37 12.15 23.25
C LYS A 253 -6.37 13.45 24.04
N TRP A 254 -6.39 14.57 23.37
CA TRP A 254 -6.57 15.90 23.95
C TRP A 254 -7.68 16.62 23.20
N ASP A 255 -8.80 16.92 23.87
CA ASP A 255 -9.87 17.75 23.34
C ASP A 255 -10.44 18.65 24.45
N GLU A 256 -11.51 19.41 24.16
CA GLU A 256 -12.12 20.35 25.11
C GLU A 256 -12.83 19.68 26.32
N ASN A 257 -12.91 18.35 26.36
CA ASN A 257 -13.62 17.60 27.40
C ASN A 257 -12.65 16.92 28.38
N ASP A 258 -11.57 16.33 27.85
CA ASP A 258 -10.51 15.73 28.65
C ASP A 258 -9.20 15.54 27.88
N ILE A 259 -8.11 15.43 28.64
CA ILE A 259 -6.87 14.81 28.19
C ILE A 259 -6.83 13.39 28.77
N SER A 260 -6.77 12.38 27.90
CA SER A 260 -6.74 10.95 28.26
C SER A 260 -5.53 10.28 27.61
N ILE A 261 -4.78 9.48 28.38
CA ILE A 261 -3.56 8.82 27.92
C ILE A 261 -3.67 7.30 28.10
N TRP A 262 -3.26 6.52 27.10
CA TRP A 262 -3.20 5.06 27.12
C TRP A 262 -1.78 4.57 26.78
N SER A 263 -1.35 3.50 27.42
CA SER A 263 -0.14 2.75 27.07
C SER A 263 -0.50 1.33 26.59
N PHE A 264 -0.32 1.04 25.30
CA PHE A 264 -0.60 -0.27 24.71
C PHE A 264 0.71 -0.99 24.36
N TYR A 265 1.03 -2.09 25.06
CA TYR A 265 2.08 -3.00 24.59
C TYR A 265 1.68 -3.66 23.26
N ARG A 266 2.66 -4.09 22.46
CA ARG A 266 2.50 -4.51 21.04
C ARG A 266 1.29 -5.41 20.75
N ALA A 267 1.03 -6.40 21.60
CA ALA A 267 -0.05 -7.37 21.42
C ALA A 267 -1.44 -6.91 21.93
N ALA A 268 -1.51 -5.75 22.59
CA ALA A 268 -2.74 -5.13 23.08
C ALA A 268 -3.13 -3.84 22.34
N ILE A 269 -2.45 -3.51 21.24
CA ILE A 269 -2.81 -2.35 20.40
C ILE A 269 -4.24 -2.55 19.84
N PRO A 270 -5.16 -1.57 20.00
CA PRO A 270 -6.52 -1.69 19.51
C PRO A 270 -6.61 -1.94 17.99
N ALA A 271 -7.56 -2.77 17.58
CA ALA A 271 -7.70 -3.19 16.18
C ALA A 271 -8.03 -2.02 15.22
N ASP A 272 -8.68 -0.97 15.72
CA ASP A 272 -9.03 0.25 14.99
C ASP A 272 -7.84 1.22 14.84
N VAL A 273 -6.91 1.24 15.80
CA VAL A 273 -5.58 1.88 15.63
C VAL A 273 -4.82 1.16 14.51
N LEU A 274 -4.79 -0.17 14.56
CA LEU A 274 -4.14 -1.02 13.55
C LEU A 274 -4.83 -0.98 12.17
N ALA A 275 -6.09 -0.55 12.10
CA ALA A 275 -6.82 -0.31 10.85
C ALA A 275 -6.60 1.11 10.29
N GLY A 276 -6.03 2.02 11.09
CA GLY A 276 -5.87 3.42 10.72
C GLY A 276 -7.18 4.21 10.72
N THR A 277 -8.10 3.87 11.63
CA THR A 277 -9.34 4.62 11.91
C THR A 277 -9.59 4.65 13.43
N PRO A 278 -8.67 5.27 14.20
CA PRO A 278 -8.67 5.19 15.66
C PRO A 278 -9.93 5.79 16.29
N ASN A 279 -10.48 5.11 17.30
CA ASN A 279 -11.66 5.49 18.05
C ASN A 279 -11.43 5.24 19.56
N PRO A 280 -10.89 6.24 20.28
CA PRO A 280 -10.59 6.13 21.72
C PRO A 280 -11.76 5.66 22.60
N SER A 281 -13.01 5.85 22.17
CA SER A 281 -14.18 5.35 22.91
C SER A 281 -14.26 3.81 23.00
N LEU A 282 -13.50 3.08 22.17
CA LEU A 282 -13.45 1.62 22.13
C LEU A 282 -12.30 1.02 22.92
N TRP A 283 -11.34 1.83 23.41
CA TRP A 283 -10.06 1.34 23.96
C TRP A 283 -10.11 0.95 25.45
N GLY A 284 -11.27 1.08 26.08
CA GLY A 284 -11.41 0.94 27.52
C GLY A 284 -10.93 2.18 28.28
N LEU A 285 -10.75 2.04 29.60
CA LEU A 285 -10.30 3.16 30.43
C LEU A 285 -8.85 3.55 30.10
N PRO A 286 -8.52 4.85 30.04
CA PRO A 286 -7.14 5.31 29.90
C PRO A 286 -6.32 5.04 31.17
N SER A 287 -5.00 5.08 31.04
CA SER A 287 -4.04 5.06 32.14
C SER A 287 -4.13 6.31 33.01
N ALA A 288 -4.28 7.48 32.39
CA ALA A 288 -4.49 8.76 33.08
C ALA A 288 -5.62 9.54 32.41
N ARG A 289 -6.37 10.34 33.19
CA ARG A 289 -7.44 11.20 32.64
C ARG A 289 -7.65 12.48 33.43
N LEU A 290 -7.31 13.61 32.81
CA LEU A 290 -7.59 14.94 33.32
C LEU A 290 -8.91 15.45 32.72
N LEU A 291 -9.93 15.66 33.56
CA LEU A 291 -11.28 16.07 33.14
C LEU A 291 -11.46 17.59 33.16
N ASN A 292 -12.14 18.13 32.13
CA ASN A 292 -12.41 19.57 32.03
C ASN A 292 -13.26 20.13 33.21
N THR A 293 -13.92 19.26 33.98
CA THR A 293 -14.74 19.64 35.14
C THR A 293 -13.95 20.12 36.36
N MET A 294 -12.69 19.71 36.49
CA MET A 294 -11.80 20.07 37.61
C MET A 294 -10.55 20.83 37.14
N CYS A 295 -10.39 21.03 35.84
CA CYS A 295 -9.30 21.76 35.21
C CYS A 295 -9.80 22.33 33.88
N ASP A 296 -9.80 23.65 33.69
CA ASP A 296 -10.27 24.29 32.44
C ASP A 296 -9.28 24.05 31.29
N ILE A 297 -9.44 22.97 30.53
CA ILE A 297 -8.40 22.47 29.61
C ILE A 297 -8.05 23.50 28.51
N PRO A 298 -9.01 24.13 27.80
CA PRO A 298 -8.69 25.15 26.81
C PRO A 298 -8.02 26.42 27.37
N LYS A 299 -8.11 26.64 28.69
CA LYS A 299 -7.40 27.73 29.39
C LYS A 299 -5.97 27.32 29.78
N TYR A 300 -5.80 26.12 30.32
CA TYR A 300 -4.52 25.68 30.90
C TYR A 300 -3.58 24.97 29.92
N PHE A 301 -4.09 24.40 28.82
CA PHE A 301 -3.30 23.71 27.80
C PHE A 301 -3.55 24.35 26.44
N ASN A 302 -2.52 24.91 25.82
CA ASN A 302 -2.66 25.56 24.51
C ASN A 302 -1.31 25.70 23.79
N ASN A 303 -1.31 25.53 22.47
CA ASN A 303 -0.13 25.71 21.62
C ASN A 303 1.11 24.90 22.09
N HIS A 304 0.94 23.60 22.28
CA HIS A 304 2.03 22.70 22.66
C HIS A 304 2.88 22.31 21.46
N SER A 305 4.21 22.31 21.62
CA SER A 305 5.11 21.48 20.81
C SER A 305 5.26 20.11 21.46
N ILE A 306 5.56 19.10 20.65
CA ILE A 306 5.98 17.76 21.09
C ILE A 306 7.48 17.81 21.40
N VAL A 307 7.92 17.12 22.45
CA VAL A 307 9.33 17.04 22.85
C VAL A 307 9.73 15.57 23.10
N PHE A 308 10.94 15.22 22.70
CA PHE A 308 11.62 13.97 23.08
C PHE A 308 12.98 14.31 23.67
N ASP A 309 13.37 13.65 24.76
CA ASP A 309 14.72 13.75 25.31
C ASP A 309 15.26 12.42 25.87
N ILE A 310 16.53 12.44 26.26
CA ILE A 310 17.13 11.42 27.12
C ILE A 310 18.04 12.14 28.12
N THR A 311 17.50 12.42 29.31
CA THR A 311 18.18 13.07 30.44
C THR A 311 18.87 12.07 31.36
N PHE A 312 19.82 12.58 32.17
CA PHE A 312 20.49 11.82 33.21
C PHE A 312 20.52 12.55 34.55
N CYS A 313 20.30 11.82 35.65
CA CYS A 313 20.54 12.32 37.01
C CYS A 313 19.90 13.69 37.34
N GLY A 314 18.80 14.05 36.67
CA GLY A 314 18.05 15.29 36.92
C GLY A 314 17.23 15.22 38.21
N ASP A 315 16.37 16.20 38.42
CA ASP A 315 15.62 16.38 39.67
C ASP A 315 14.77 15.17 40.07
N TRP A 316 14.30 14.33 39.14
CA TRP A 316 13.69 13.05 39.50
C TRP A 316 14.73 11.92 39.63
N ALA A 317 15.32 11.46 38.52
CA ALA A 317 16.24 10.31 38.52
C ALA A 317 17.47 10.47 39.44
N GLY A 318 17.98 11.69 39.64
CA GLY A 318 19.06 11.95 40.59
C GLY A 318 18.63 11.71 42.03
N ASN A 319 17.41 12.14 42.38
CA ASN A 319 16.86 12.01 43.73
C ASN A 319 16.35 10.59 44.03
N SER A 320 15.79 9.86 43.05
CA SER A 320 15.38 8.46 43.21
C SER A 320 16.55 7.45 43.15
N TYR A 321 17.75 7.87 42.71
CA TYR A 321 18.87 6.96 42.47
C TYR A 321 19.22 6.12 43.71
N ALA A 322 19.25 6.73 44.90
CA ALA A 322 19.62 6.04 46.15
C ALA A 322 18.64 4.93 46.57
N THR A 323 17.39 4.96 46.07
CA THR A 323 16.34 3.98 46.37
C THR A 323 16.06 3.01 45.22
N SER A 324 16.63 3.26 44.04
CA SER A 324 16.42 2.47 42.82
C SER A 324 17.05 1.07 42.82
N GLY A 325 18.04 0.82 43.69
CA GLY A 325 18.87 -0.39 43.63
C GLY A 325 20.04 -0.31 42.63
N CYS A 326 20.18 0.80 41.90
CA CYS A 326 21.30 1.03 40.99
C CYS A 326 22.66 1.12 41.71
N PRO A 327 23.75 0.63 41.09
CA PRO A 327 25.08 0.61 41.71
C PRO A 327 25.75 1.99 41.72
N GLY A 328 26.55 2.25 42.76
CA GLY A 328 27.32 3.50 42.92
C GLY A 328 26.45 4.72 43.19
N THR A 329 26.92 5.89 42.77
CA THR A 329 26.16 7.14 42.73
C THR A 329 25.84 7.53 41.28
N CYS A 330 24.83 8.39 41.09
CA CYS A 330 24.44 8.83 39.75
C CYS A 330 25.61 9.50 38.97
N PRO A 331 26.43 10.39 39.56
CA PRO A 331 27.61 10.95 38.87
C PRO A 331 28.70 9.92 38.54
N GLU A 332 28.93 8.91 39.37
CA GLU A 332 29.84 7.80 39.06
C GLU A 332 29.32 6.97 37.88
N ARG A 333 28.00 6.75 37.81
CA ARG A 333 27.34 6.00 36.74
C ARG A 333 27.56 6.64 35.38
N LEU A 334 27.63 7.97 35.29
CA LEU A 334 27.88 8.72 34.06
C LEU A 334 29.28 8.48 33.48
N MET A 335 30.26 8.06 34.28
CA MET A 335 31.65 7.94 33.81
C MET A 335 31.83 6.82 32.77
N ASP A 336 31.17 5.68 32.97
CA ASP A 336 31.31 4.50 32.12
C ASP A 336 30.21 4.46 31.03
N PRO A 337 30.57 4.54 29.74
CA PRO A 337 29.63 4.57 28.63
C PRO A 337 28.82 3.28 28.49
N THR A 338 29.34 2.13 28.93
CA THR A 338 28.66 0.84 28.83
C THR A 338 27.37 0.77 29.66
N ASN A 339 27.19 1.72 30.59
CA ASN A 339 25.98 1.87 31.38
C ASN A 339 24.79 2.40 30.56
N PHE A 340 25.02 2.96 29.37
CA PHE A 340 24.04 3.70 28.56
C PHE A 340 23.65 2.99 27.24
N VAL A 341 24.06 1.73 27.04
CA VAL A 341 23.67 0.92 25.85
C VAL A 341 22.15 0.63 25.75
N HIS A 342 21.42 0.89 26.83
CA HIS A 342 19.95 0.83 26.91
C HIS A 342 19.29 2.22 26.81
N ALA A 343 20.07 3.31 26.82
CA ALA A 343 19.59 4.69 26.65
C ALA A 343 19.38 5.03 25.16
N ILE A 344 18.51 4.26 24.49
CA ILE A 344 18.19 4.36 23.06
C ILE A 344 16.68 4.31 22.87
N ALA A 345 16.12 5.26 22.11
CA ALA A 345 14.78 5.20 21.53
C ALA A 345 14.86 4.62 20.11
N ASN A 346 14.02 3.64 19.79
CA ASN A 346 13.88 3.08 18.44
C ASN A 346 12.42 3.21 17.97
N ILE A 347 12.21 3.88 16.84
CA ILE A 347 10.89 4.09 16.21
C ILE A 347 10.85 3.34 14.86
N THR A 348 9.85 2.48 14.68
CA THR A 348 9.92 1.21 13.91
C THR A 348 9.90 1.29 12.38
N GLU A 349 10.64 0.39 11.71
CA GLU A 349 10.13 -0.37 10.55
C GLU A 349 10.68 -1.83 10.44
N THR A 350 10.82 -2.43 9.25
CA THR A 350 10.70 -3.90 9.04
C THR A 350 12.03 -4.66 8.94
N ALA A 351 12.01 -5.92 9.39
CA ALA A 351 13.17 -6.82 9.35
C ALA A 351 13.79 -7.03 7.96
N LYS A 352 13.03 -6.87 6.85
CA LYS A 352 13.61 -6.99 5.52
C LYS A 352 14.43 -5.76 5.14
N VAL A 353 13.96 -4.55 5.43
CA VAL A 353 14.75 -3.38 5.06
C VAL A 353 16.00 -3.28 5.95
N LYS A 354 15.94 -3.75 7.21
CA LYS A 354 17.12 -3.97 8.05
C LYS A 354 18.14 -4.97 7.49
N ASP A 355 17.71 -5.97 6.73
CA ASP A 355 18.63 -6.85 5.99
C ASP A 355 19.31 -6.10 4.84
N LEU A 356 18.57 -5.28 4.11
CA LEU A 356 19.03 -4.47 2.97
C LEU A 356 19.97 -3.33 3.39
N SER A 357 19.75 -2.72 4.56
CA SER A 357 20.47 -1.55 5.08
C SER A 357 22.00 -1.67 4.98
N ARG A 358 22.52 -2.88 5.23
CA ARG A 358 23.96 -3.26 5.15
C ARG A 358 24.55 -3.23 3.74
N ASN A 359 23.74 -2.97 2.72
CA ASN A 359 24.13 -2.89 1.31
C ASN A 359 23.76 -1.55 0.66
N ILE A 360 23.14 -0.63 1.40
CA ILE A 360 22.80 0.71 0.94
C ILE A 360 24.01 1.64 1.17
N VAL A 361 24.25 2.54 0.23
CA VAL A 361 25.30 3.57 0.28
C VAL A 361 24.66 4.92 0.06
N GLU A 362 24.66 5.77 1.08
CA GLU A 362 24.09 7.12 1.02
C GLU A 362 25.17 8.14 0.65
N PRO A 363 25.11 8.79 -0.53
CA PRO A 363 26.09 9.81 -0.91
C PRO A 363 25.82 11.13 -0.20
N SER A 364 26.89 11.79 0.24
CA SER A 364 26.85 13.13 0.85
C SER A 364 27.61 14.18 0.00
N SER A 365 27.38 15.47 0.26
CA SER A 365 28.17 16.56 -0.33
C SER A 365 29.65 16.57 0.09
N SER A 366 30.01 15.81 1.14
CA SER A 366 31.39 15.58 1.59
C SER A 366 32.03 14.31 1.01
N SER A 367 31.27 13.52 0.24
CA SER A 367 31.73 12.28 -0.38
C SER A 367 32.46 12.58 -1.70
N GLY A 368 33.76 12.26 -1.77
CA GLY A 368 34.52 12.32 -3.02
C GLY A 368 34.27 11.10 -3.90
N LEU A 369 34.31 11.28 -5.23
CA LEU A 369 34.20 10.16 -6.17
C LEU A 369 35.44 9.27 -6.14
N THR A 370 35.25 7.96 -6.18
CA THR A 370 36.33 6.96 -6.23
C THR A 370 36.14 5.97 -7.37
N THR A 371 37.21 5.25 -7.72
CA THR A 371 37.13 3.97 -8.42
C THR A 371 36.42 2.92 -7.56
N ASP A 372 36.01 1.80 -8.17
CA ASP A 372 35.44 0.64 -7.46
C ASP A 372 36.42 0.03 -6.45
N HIS A 373 37.73 0.23 -6.70
CA HIS A 373 38.81 -0.18 -5.83
C HIS A 373 39.32 0.95 -4.90
N GLY A 374 38.53 2.02 -4.70
CA GLY A 374 38.70 3.00 -3.63
C GLY A 374 39.73 4.11 -3.86
N VAL A 375 40.18 4.35 -5.11
CA VAL A 375 41.10 5.45 -5.44
C VAL A 375 40.30 6.71 -5.77
N ALA A 376 40.57 7.80 -5.07
CA ALA A 376 39.91 9.09 -5.30
C ALA A 376 40.19 9.64 -6.72
N ILE A 377 39.14 10.17 -7.37
CA ILE A 377 39.17 10.65 -8.75
C ILE A 377 39.24 12.20 -8.76
N PRO A 378 40.27 12.82 -9.37
CA PRO A 378 40.39 14.27 -9.44
C PRO A 378 39.67 14.92 -10.63
N ASP A 379 39.36 14.16 -11.68
CA ASP A 379 38.70 14.62 -12.92
C ASP A 379 37.85 13.45 -13.47
N THR A 380 36.58 13.71 -13.76
CA THR A 380 35.60 12.72 -14.29
C THR A 380 35.28 12.88 -15.77
N ASP A 381 35.78 13.95 -16.38
CA ASP A 381 35.30 14.52 -17.64
C ASP A 381 36.32 14.28 -18.76
N ASN A 382 37.59 14.09 -18.39
CA ASN A 382 38.70 13.83 -19.32
C ASN A 382 39.29 12.42 -19.17
N TRP A 383 39.46 11.74 -20.29
CA TRP A 383 40.41 10.63 -20.42
C TRP A 383 41.84 11.19 -20.41
N LEU A 384 42.78 10.51 -19.77
CA LEU A 384 44.22 10.79 -19.85
C LEU A 384 44.72 10.78 -21.31
N LYS A 385 45.30 11.89 -21.77
CA LYS A 385 45.76 12.06 -23.16
C LYS A 385 47.21 12.51 -23.24
N ALA A 386 47.91 12.09 -24.28
CA ALA A 386 49.22 12.65 -24.62
C ALA A 386 49.08 13.97 -25.39
N MET A 387 48.85 15.07 -24.66
CA MET A 387 48.66 16.42 -25.22
C MET A 387 49.50 17.50 -24.50
N ASP A 388 49.75 18.60 -25.20
CA ASP A 388 50.54 19.75 -24.74
C ASP A 388 49.70 20.89 -24.12
N GLY A 389 48.36 20.76 -24.18
CA GLY A 389 47.41 21.80 -23.75
C GLY A 389 46.87 22.68 -24.88
N GLU A 390 47.51 22.66 -26.05
CA GLU A 390 47.12 23.45 -27.23
C GLU A 390 46.52 22.56 -28.34
N HIS A 391 47.05 21.35 -28.51
CA HIS A 391 46.68 20.39 -29.54
C HIS A 391 46.00 19.15 -28.95
N ALA A 392 44.99 18.63 -29.65
CA ALA A 392 44.32 17.39 -29.24
C ALA A 392 45.25 16.17 -29.41
N GLY A 393 45.43 15.41 -28.33
CA GLY A 393 46.25 14.20 -28.29
C GLY A 393 45.43 12.91 -28.17
N PRO A 394 46.05 11.73 -28.44
CA PRO A 394 45.39 10.44 -28.28
C PRO A 394 45.17 10.10 -26.81
N SER A 395 44.06 9.41 -26.51
CA SER A 395 43.81 8.79 -25.20
C SER A 395 44.81 7.68 -24.92
N LEU A 396 45.26 7.56 -23.67
CA LEU A 396 46.24 6.56 -23.24
C LEU A 396 45.56 5.33 -22.63
N LEU A 397 46.07 4.15 -22.99
CA LEU A 397 45.56 2.86 -22.50
C LEU A 397 45.88 2.63 -21.02
N GLU A 398 46.89 3.30 -20.45
CA GLU A 398 47.23 3.17 -19.04
C GLU A 398 46.15 3.69 -18.10
N ASP A 399 45.26 4.59 -18.56
CA ASP A 399 44.17 5.18 -17.77
C ASP A 399 43.25 4.12 -17.16
N GLN A 400 43.40 3.90 -15.85
CA GLN A 400 42.60 2.93 -15.11
C GLN A 400 41.20 3.45 -14.79
N ILE A 401 41.03 4.77 -14.61
CA ILE A 401 39.78 5.39 -14.18
C ILE A 401 38.78 5.33 -15.35
N ALA A 402 39.21 5.79 -16.53
CA ALA A 402 38.37 5.76 -17.72
C ALA A 402 38.04 4.32 -18.14
N ARG A 403 39.02 3.40 -18.13
CA ARG A 403 38.78 1.99 -18.44
C ARG A 403 37.80 1.31 -17.49
N GLU A 404 37.93 1.52 -16.18
CA GLU A 404 37.01 0.91 -15.20
C GLU A 404 35.58 1.45 -15.35
N LYS A 405 35.42 2.77 -15.47
CA LYS A 405 34.11 3.42 -15.67
C LYS A 405 33.38 2.90 -16.91
N ILE A 406 34.09 2.77 -18.04
CA ILE A 406 33.51 2.21 -19.28
C ILE A 406 33.26 0.70 -19.14
N HIS A 407 34.17 -0.06 -18.53
CA HIS A 407 33.99 -1.50 -18.30
C HIS A 407 32.75 -1.80 -17.45
N ARG A 408 32.47 -0.98 -16.42
CA ARG A 408 31.25 -1.09 -15.62
C ARG A 408 29.99 -0.79 -16.42
N PHE A 409 30.02 0.29 -17.23
CA PHE A 409 28.91 0.68 -18.11
C PHE A 409 28.57 -0.41 -19.15
N ASP A 410 29.58 -0.94 -19.84
CA ASP A 410 29.45 -1.98 -20.88
C ASP A 410 28.85 -3.30 -20.35
N HIS A 411 28.84 -3.50 -19.03
CA HIS A 411 28.38 -4.71 -18.36
C HIS A 411 27.21 -4.47 -17.38
N GLU A 412 26.52 -3.33 -17.44
CA GLU A 412 25.32 -3.06 -16.61
C GLU A 412 24.12 -3.98 -16.91
N ARG A 413 24.06 -4.59 -18.10
CA ARG A 413 22.87 -5.34 -18.56
C ARG A 413 23.02 -6.83 -18.28
N ILE A 414 22.10 -7.38 -17.49
CA ILE A 414 21.87 -8.83 -17.35
C ILE A 414 20.73 -9.29 -18.27
N PRO A 415 20.60 -10.60 -18.55
CA PRO A 415 19.43 -11.12 -19.27
C PRO A 415 18.11 -10.75 -18.59
N GLU A 416 17.09 -10.45 -19.39
CA GLU A 416 15.75 -10.27 -18.85
C GLU A 416 15.12 -11.60 -18.42
N ARG A 417 13.99 -11.54 -17.69
CA ARG A 417 13.18 -12.74 -17.45
C ARG A 417 12.54 -13.15 -18.78
N VAL A 418 12.64 -14.43 -19.16
CA VAL A 418 12.10 -14.94 -20.45
C VAL A 418 10.60 -14.63 -20.65
N VAL A 419 9.85 -14.63 -19.56
CA VAL A 419 8.47 -14.15 -19.43
C VAL A 419 8.39 -13.18 -18.25
N HIS A 420 7.38 -12.30 -18.23
CA HIS A 420 7.22 -11.28 -17.18
C HIS A 420 8.42 -10.32 -17.08
N ALA A 421 9.08 -10.03 -18.21
CA ALA A 421 10.25 -9.16 -18.29
C ALA A 421 9.91 -7.73 -17.83
N ARG A 422 8.87 -7.13 -18.43
CA ARG A 422 8.32 -5.84 -18.01
C ARG A 422 7.58 -5.98 -16.67
N GLY A 423 7.98 -5.18 -15.68
CA GLY A 423 7.34 -5.17 -14.37
C GLY A 423 7.83 -4.05 -13.45
N THR A 424 7.25 -4.01 -12.24
CA THR A 424 7.58 -3.07 -11.17
C THR A 424 7.43 -3.77 -9.81
N GLY A 425 8.22 -3.36 -8.81
CA GLY A 425 8.22 -3.96 -7.48
C GLY A 425 8.10 -2.93 -6.37
N ALA A 426 7.55 -3.35 -5.22
CA ALA A 426 7.42 -2.53 -4.03
C ALA A 426 7.45 -3.39 -2.75
N HIS A 427 7.85 -2.75 -1.65
CA HIS A 427 7.90 -3.34 -0.31
C HIS A 427 6.60 -3.12 0.45
N GLY A 428 6.36 -4.00 1.41
CA GLY A 428 5.14 -4.00 2.21
C GLY A 428 5.21 -4.94 3.40
N TYR A 429 4.03 -5.24 3.94
CA TYR A 429 3.85 -6.26 4.96
C TYR A 429 2.62 -7.13 4.72
N PHE A 430 2.63 -8.30 5.34
CA PHE A 430 1.52 -9.23 5.46
C PHE A 430 1.21 -9.51 6.93
N ARG A 431 -0.08 -9.62 7.25
CA ARG A 431 -0.58 -10.01 8.58
C ARG A 431 -1.86 -10.83 8.45
N VAL A 432 -2.02 -11.86 9.28
CA VAL A 432 -3.30 -12.57 9.42
C VAL A 432 -4.21 -11.91 10.45
N PHE A 433 -5.53 -11.98 10.22
CA PHE A 433 -6.52 -11.35 11.09
C PHE A 433 -6.69 -12.08 12.42
N ASP A 434 -6.52 -13.40 12.43
CA ASP A 434 -6.58 -14.28 13.60
C ASP A 434 -5.92 -15.64 13.27
N ASP A 435 -6.02 -16.59 14.20
CA ASP A 435 -5.43 -17.94 14.09
C ASP A 435 -6.30 -18.94 13.29
N ARG A 436 -7.39 -18.51 12.63
CA ARG A 436 -8.41 -19.41 12.04
C ARG A 436 -7.86 -20.44 11.06
N ALA A 437 -6.71 -20.19 10.44
CA ALA A 437 -6.08 -21.12 9.51
C ALA A 437 -5.32 -22.26 10.19
N ALA A 438 -5.09 -22.23 11.52
CA ALA A 438 -4.34 -23.25 12.28
C ALA A 438 -4.95 -24.67 12.19
N LYS A 439 -6.26 -24.77 11.91
CA LYS A 439 -6.95 -26.04 11.60
C LYS A 439 -6.52 -26.67 10.26
N TRP A 440 -5.94 -25.88 9.35
CA TRP A 440 -5.54 -26.29 8.00
C TRP A 440 -4.02 -26.26 7.79
N THR A 441 -3.30 -25.35 8.43
CA THR A 441 -1.84 -25.20 8.30
C THR A 441 -1.15 -25.02 9.64
N LYS A 442 0.14 -25.37 9.71
CA LYS A 442 1.06 -25.04 10.81
C LYS A 442 2.05 -23.91 10.47
N ALA A 443 1.92 -23.28 9.30
CA ALA A 443 2.84 -22.24 8.86
C ALA A 443 2.61 -20.94 9.66
N GLY A 444 3.59 -20.52 10.46
CA GLY A 444 3.48 -19.39 11.40
C GLY A 444 2.99 -18.10 10.74
N VAL A 445 3.48 -17.81 9.53
CA VAL A 445 3.03 -16.68 8.68
C VAL A 445 1.51 -16.67 8.43
N LEU A 446 0.82 -17.82 8.43
CA LEU A 446 -0.62 -17.94 8.22
C LEU A 446 -1.44 -18.16 9.52
N THR A 447 -0.80 -18.26 10.70
CA THR A 447 -1.50 -18.63 11.94
C THR A 447 -1.24 -17.72 13.13
N ASP A 448 -0.23 -16.85 13.08
CA ASP A 448 0.16 -15.98 14.20
C ASP A 448 -0.21 -14.51 13.91
N PRO A 449 -1.34 -13.99 14.44
CA PRO A 449 -1.77 -12.61 14.20
C PRO A 449 -0.91 -11.56 14.91
N SER A 450 0.01 -11.96 15.80
CA SER A 450 0.97 -11.03 16.41
C SER A 450 2.11 -10.66 15.45
N ARG A 451 2.35 -11.49 14.42
CA ARG A 451 3.44 -11.28 13.46
C ARG A 451 3.05 -10.31 12.35
N THR A 452 3.99 -9.41 12.03
CA THR A 452 3.98 -8.63 10.79
C THR A 452 5.10 -9.14 9.91
N THR A 453 4.75 -9.91 8.87
CA THR A 453 5.72 -10.51 7.96
C THR A 453 6.10 -9.50 6.87
N PRO A 454 7.37 -9.12 6.69
CA PRO A 454 7.78 -8.27 5.57
C PRO A 454 7.51 -8.97 4.24
N ILE A 455 7.08 -8.22 3.22
CA ILE A 455 6.89 -8.75 1.87
C ILE A 455 7.51 -7.84 0.80
N PHE A 456 7.85 -8.46 -0.33
CA PHE A 456 8.11 -7.75 -1.57
C PHE A 456 7.18 -8.30 -2.66
N ILE A 457 6.43 -7.42 -3.33
CA ILE A 457 5.53 -7.80 -4.43
C ILE A 457 6.10 -7.25 -5.74
N ARG A 458 6.17 -8.10 -6.78
CA ARG A 458 6.46 -7.67 -8.15
C ARG A 458 5.26 -7.93 -9.06
N PHE A 459 4.75 -6.85 -9.64
CA PHE A 459 3.76 -6.89 -10.72
C PHE A 459 4.44 -6.88 -12.08
N SER A 460 3.77 -7.43 -13.10
CA SER A 460 4.34 -7.55 -14.46
C SER A 460 3.27 -7.82 -15.51
N THR A 461 3.57 -7.57 -16.79
CA THR A 461 2.91 -8.23 -17.93
C THR A 461 3.49 -9.65 -18.11
N VAL A 462 3.29 -10.34 -19.23
CA VAL A 462 3.91 -11.66 -19.53
C VAL A 462 4.72 -11.64 -20.82
N GLN A 463 4.09 -11.20 -21.92
CA GLN A 463 4.61 -11.32 -23.28
C GLN A 463 5.81 -10.39 -23.49
N GLY A 464 5.63 -9.12 -23.16
CA GLY A 464 6.55 -8.07 -23.58
C GLY A 464 7.92 -8.09 -22.88
N SER A 465 8.96 -7.73 -23.63
CA SER A 465 10.32 -7.50 -23.10
C SER A 465 10.39 -6.28 -22.17
N ARG A 466 11.50 -6.07 -21.44
CA ARG A 466 11.63 -5.05 -20.37
C ARG A 466 11.16 -3.64 -20.74
N GLY A 467 11.34 -3.24 -22.00
CA GLY A 467 10.95 -1.93 -22.54
C GLY A 467 9.51 -1.83 -23.08
N SER A 468 8.69 -2.89 -23.00
CA SER A 468 7.29 -2.84 -23.44
C SER A 468 6.42 -1.96 -22.53
N ALA A 469 5.24 -1.59 -23.01
CA ALA A 469 4.29 -0.76 -22.26
C ALA A 469 3.50 -1.53 -21.18
N ASP A 470 3.09 -0.80 -20.14
CA ASP A 470 2.36 -1.34 -18.98
C ASP A 470 0.87 -1.68 -19.24
N THR A 471 0.22 -1.00 -20.19
CA THR A 471 -1.25 -1.04 -20.41
C THR A 471 -1.70 -1.97 -21.53
N VAL A 472 -0.82 -2.82 -22.06
CA VAL A 472 -1.16 -3.81 -23.10
C VAL A 472 -2.25 -4.81 -22.67
N ARG A 473 -2.93 -5.46 -23.62
CA ARG A 473 -3.78 -6.63 -23.36
C ARG A 473 -2.90 -7.84 -23.09
N ASP A 474 -2.82 -8.24 -21.82
CA ASP A 474 -1.99 -9.36 -21.38
C ASP A 474 -2.47 -9.85 -20.00
N VAL A 475 -2.08 -11.06 -19.62
CA VAL A 475 -2.14 -11.48 -18.21
C VAL A 475 -1.20 -10.57 -17.40
N ARG A 476 -1.52 -10.33 -16.12
CA ARG A 476 -0.58 -9.68 -15.20
C ARG A 476 -0.05 -10.67 -14.17
N GLY A 477 1.28 -10.72 -14.02
CA GLY A 477 1.92 -11.45 -12.93
C GLY A 477 1.75 -10.71 -11.60
N PHE A 478 1.51 -11.48 -10.53
CA PHE A 478 1.35 -11.01 -9.15
C PHE A 478 2.20 -11.94 -8.27
N ALA A 479 3.51 -11.68 -8.21
CA ALA A 479 4.45 -12.48 -7.45
C ALA A 479 4.73 -11.84 -6.08
N ILE A 480 4.50 -12.58 -4.99
CA ILE A 480 4.74 -12.16 -3.61
C ILE A 480 5.88 -12.99 -3.03
N LYS A 481 6.86 -12.35 -2.40
CA LYS A 481 7.87 -12.97 -1.54
C LYS A 481 7.57 -12.60 -0.09
N PHE A 482 7.34 -13.59 0.75
CA PHE A 482 7.15 -13.46 2.19
C PHE A 482 8.46 -13.81 2.90
N TYR A 483 9.02 -12.87 3.63
CA TYR A 483 10.26 -13.05 4.39
C TYR A 483 9.92 -13.56 5.80
N THR A 484 9.58 -14.85 5.94
CA THR A 484 9.12 -15.42 7.22
C THR A 484 10.30 -15.82 8.13
N GLU A 485 10.01 -16.10 9.40
CA GLU A 485 10.99 -16.59 10.38
C GLU A 485 11.46 -18.01 10.06
N GLU A 486 10.65 -18.78 9.33
CA GLU A 486 10.88 -20.18 8.94
C GLU A 486 11.48 -20.33 7.53
N GLY A 487 11.69 -19.22 6.80
CA GLY A 487 12.24 -19.21 5.44
C GLY A 487 11.53 -18.22 4.52
N ASN A 488 11.98 -18.13 3.28
CA ASN A 488 11.22 -17.43 2.25
C ASN A 488 10.08 -18.34 1.75
N TRP A 489 8.86 -17.80 1.68
CA TRP A 489 7.76 -18.38 0.91
C TRP A 489 7.48 -17.47 -0.28
N ASP A 490 7.40 -18.03 -1.50
CA ASP A 490 6.98 -17.28 -2.68
C ASP A 490 5.61 -17.75 -3.19
N LEU A 491 4.64 -16.83 -3.27
CA LEU A 491 3.39 -17.05 -3.97
C LEU A 491 3.48 -16.40 -5.36
N VAL A 492 3.81 -17.20 -6.36
CA VAL A 492 4.06 -16.73 -7.73
C VAL A 492 2.78 -16.81 -8.56
N GLY A 493 1.88 -15.85 -8.36
CA GLY A 493 0.54 -15.82 -8.95
C GLY A 493 0.38 -14.96 -10.21
N ASN A 494 -0.85 -14.93 -10.71
CA ASN A 494 -1.33 -14.06 -11.80
C ASN A 494 -2.62 -13.32 -11.38
N ASN A 495 -3.04 -12.32 -12.15
CA ASN A 495 -4.31 -11.60 -11.94
C ASN A 495 -5.56 -12.31 -12.48
N ILE A 496 -5.38 -13.50 -13.05
CA ILE A 496 -6.41 -14.38 -13.63
C ILE A 496 -6.27 -15.75 -12.92
N PRO A 497 -7.37 -16.41 -12.50
CA PRO A 497 -7.32 -17.59 -11.62
C PRO A 497 -6.98 -18.91 -12.32
N VAL A 498 -6.75 -18.89 -13.63
CA VAL A 498 -6.45 -20.07 -14.48
C VAL A 498 -5.26 -19.79 -15.39
N PHE A 499 -4.81 -20.81 -16.12
CA PHE A 499 -3.74 -20.71 -17.11
C PHE A 499 -4.13 -21.27 -18.48
N PHE A 500 -3.34 -20.96 -19.52
CA PHE A 500 -3.62 -21.37 -20.92
C PHE A 500 -3.46 -22.87 -21.18
N ILE A 501 -2.69 -23.56 -20.34
CA ILE A 501 -2.25 -24.94 -20.57
C ILE A 501 -2.34 -25.76 -19.29
N GLN A 502 -2.46 -27.08 -19.47
CA GLN A 502 -2.61 -28.04 -18.38
C GLN A 502 -1.26 -28.58 -17.88
N ASP A 503 -0.29 -28.82 -18.77
CA ASP A 503 0.98 -29.47 -18.47
C ASP A 503 2.15 -28.53 -18.81
N ALA A 504 3.09 -28.39 -17.89
CA ALA A 504 4.26 -27.52 -18.04
C ALA A 504 5.12 -27.82 -19.30
N ILE A 505 5.07 -29.03 -19.86
CA ILE A 505 5.76 -29.39 -21.11
C ILE A 505 5.23 -28.62 -22.34
N LYS A 506 4.10 -27.91 -22.21
CA LYS A 506 3.56 -27.03 -23.25
C LYS A 506 3.85 -25.56 -23.02
N PHE A 507 4.55 -25.21 -21.93
CA PHE A 507 4.91 -23.83 -21.61
C PHE A 507 5.79 -23.18 -22.69
N PRO A 508 6.85 -23.82 -23.24
CA PRO A 508 7.63 -23.22 -24.32
C PRO A 508 6.77 -22.94 -25.56
N ASP A 509 5.84 -23.82 -25.91
CA ASP A 509 5.03 -23.71 -27.12
C ASP A 509 4.02 -22.56 -27.05
N ILE A 510 3.25 -22.43 -25.94
CA ILE A 510 2.36 -21.27 -25.76
C ILE A 510 3.16 -19.97 -25.65
N ILE A 511 4.32 -19.99 -24.99
CA ILE A 511 5.16 -18.79 -24.86
C ILE A 511 5.78 -18.39 -26.21
N HIS A 512 6.23 -19.34 -27.05
CA HIS A 512 6.68 -19.04 -28.40
C HIS A 512 5.53 -18.57 -29.31
N ALA A 513 4.33 -19.12 -29.13
CA ALA A 513 3.14 -18.73 -29.90
C ALA A 513 2.67 -17.31 -29.57
N VAL A 514 2.76 -16.88 -28.30
CA VAL A 514 2.35 -15.53 -27.87
C VAL A 514 3.45 -14.47 -27.98
N LYS A 515 4.73 -14.87 -27.97
CA LYS A 515 5.87 -13.97 -28.16
C LYS A 515 5.91 -13.43 -29.61
N PRO A 516 6.65 -12.33 -29.85
CA PRO A 516 6.84 -11.82 -31.21
C PRO A 516 7.39 -12.89 -32.15
N GLU A 517 6.91 -12.95 -33.39
CA GLU A 517 7.14 -14.08 -34.27
C GLU A 517 8.62 -14.20 -34.70
N PRO A 518 9.20 -15.41 -34.75
CA PRO A 518 10.65 -15.61 -34.75
C PRO A 518 11.36 -15.16 -36.04
N HIS A 519 10.60 -14.79 -37.09
CA HIS A 519 11.14 -14.38 -38.37
C HIS A 519 11.37 -12.86 -38.48
N ASN A 520 10.70 -12.05 -37.64
CA ASN A 520 10.73 -10.59 -37.68
C ASN A 520 10.67 -9.90 -36.31
N GLU A 521 10.46 -10.63 -35.21
CA GLU A 521 10.26 -10.12 -33.85
C GLU A 521 9.05 -9.16 -33.72
N VAL A 522 7.94 -9.46 -34.42
CA VAL A 522 6.68 -8.70 -34.36
C VAL A 522 5.51 -9.64 -33.99
N PRO A 523 4.53 -9.23 -33.15
CA PRO A 523 4.39 -7.95 -32.47
C PRO A 523 4.90 -7.95 -31.01
N GLN A 524 5.36 -6.79 -30.54
CA GLN A 524 5.77 -6.58 -29.14
C GLN A 524 4.54 -6.32 -28.25
N GLY A 525 4.44 -7.04 -27.14
CA GLY A 525 3.43 -6.84 -26.08
C GLY A 525 1.98 -7.14 -26.50
N GLN A 526 1.74 -8.01 -27.48
CA GLN A 526 0.42 -8.23 -28.08
C GLN A 526 0.16 -9.72 -28.35
N THR A 527 -1.10 -10.13 -28.23
CA THR A 527 -1.62 -11.46 -28.66
C THR A 527 -2.18 -11.43 -30.09
N ALA A 528 -2.29 -10.23 -30.69
CA ALA A 528 -2.98 -9.96 -31.94
C ALA A 528 -2.14 -10.31 -33.19
N HIS A 529 -1.81 -11.60 -33.36
CA HIS A 529 -1.07 -12.11 -34.52
C HIS A 529 -1.30 -13.61 -34.75
N ASN A 530 -0.90 -14.11 -35.93
CA ASN A 530 -1.23 -15.45 -36.41
C ASN A 530 -0.83 -16.57 -35.43
N ASN A 531 0.43 -16.61 -34.97
CA ASN A 531 0.93 -17.75 -34.20
C ASN A 531 0.19 -17.99 -32.87
N PHE A 532 -0.23 -16.93 -32.17
CA PHE A 532 -0.98 -17.08 -30.93
C PHE A 532 -2.35 -17.72 -31.20
N TRP A 533 -3.08 -17.16 -32.17
CA TRP A 533 -4.43 -17.58 -32.52
C TRP A 533 -4.48 -18.95 -33.21
N ASP A 534 -3.42 -19.35 -33.93
CA ASP A 534 -3.23 -20.73 -34.40
C ASP A 534 -3.10 -21.70 -33.22
N PHE A 535 -2.17 -21.44 -32.30
CA PHE A 535 -1.97 -22.31 -31.13
C PHE A 535 -3.25 -22.46 -30.30
N VAL A 536 -3.93 -21.36 -29.95
CA VAL A 536 -5.17 -21.45 -29.15
C VAL A 536 -6.35 -22.01 -29.95
N GLY A 537 -6.36 -21.87 -31.28
CA GLY A 537 -7.31 -22.53 -32.19
C GLY A 537 -7.12 -24.05 -32.26
N LEU A 538 -5.88 -24.53 -32.11
CA LEU A 538 -5.52 -25.95 -32.15
C LEU A 538 -5.40 -26.62 -30.77
N GLN A 539 -5.36 -25.86 -29.67
CA GLN A 539 -5.30 -26.35 -28.29
C GLN A 539 -6.52 -25.91 -27.47
N PRO A 540 -7.64 -26.67 -27.50
CA PRO A 540 -8.88 -26.30 -26.81
C PRO A 540 -8.76 -26.12 -25.30
N GLU A 541 -7.75 -26.69 -24.63
CA GLU A 541 -7.52 -26.48 -23.19
C GLU A 541 -7.32 -24.99 -22.83
N SER A 542 -6.87 -24.18 -23.78
CA SER A 542 -6.72 -22.73 -23.64
C SER A 542 -8.05 -21.95 -23.63
N ALA A 543 -9.16 -22.55 -24.09
CA ALA A 543 -10.42 -21.86 -24.36
C ALA A 543 -10.94 -21.05 -23.17
N HIS A 544 -10.83 -21.57 -21.95
CA HIS A 544 -11.23 -20.82 -20.75
C HIS A 544 -10.33 -19.61 -20.49
N MET A 545 -9.01 -19.77 -20.61
CA MET A 545 -8.05 -18.69 -20.38
C MET A 545 -8.16 -17.57 -21.41
N VAL A 546 -8.41 -17.89 -22.68
CA VAL A 546 -8.58 -16.87 -23.73
C VAL A 546 -9.79 -15.98 -23.44
N MET A 547 -10.87 -16.52 -22.85
CA MET A 547 -12.01 -15.70 -22.44
C MET A 547 -11.63 -14.66 -21.36
N TRP A 548 -10.75 -15.02 -20.41
CA TRP A 548 -10.21 -14.05 -19.45
C TRP A 548 -9.30 -13.03 -20.13
N ALA A 549 -8.42 -13.45 -21.04
CA ALA A 549 -7.50 -12.58 -21.77
C ALA A 549 -8.22 -11.56 -22.70
N MET A 550 -9.38 -11.94 -23.24
CA MET A 550 -10.21 -11.08 -24.08
C MET A 550 -11.17 -10.19 -23.27
N SER A 551 -11.45 -10.53 -22.01
CA SER A 551 -12.14 -9.62 -21.08
C SER A 551 -11.24 -8.46 -20.64
N ASP A 552 -11.82 -7.45 -19.98
CA ASP A 552 -11.03 -6.30 -19.51
C ASP A 552 -10.09 -6.63 -18.35
N ARG A 553 -10.19 -7.84 -17.76
CA ARG A 553 -9.23 -8.36 -16.77
C ARG A 553 -7.78 -8.31 -17.26
N ALA A 554 -7.57 -8.32 -18.59
CA ALA A 554 -6.27 -8.21 -19.24
C ALA A 554 -5.80 -6.78 -19.53
N ILE A 555 -6.61 -5.76 -19.22
CA ILE A 555 -6.28 -4.33 -19.32
C ILE A 555 -6.67 -3.59 -18.03
N PRO A 556 -6.17 -4.01 -16.84
CA PRO A 556 -6.51 -3.38 -15.57
C PRO A 556 -6.15 -1.89 -15.58
N ARG A 557 -6.89 -1.07 -14.83
CA ARG A 557 -6.63 0.38 -14.67
C ARG A 557 -5.38 0.64 -13.82
N SER A 558 -5.09 -0.27 -12.91
CA SER A 558 -3.94 -0.21 -12.01
C SER A 558 -3.66 -1.62 -11.47
N PHE A 559 -2.40 -1.93 -11.18
CA PHE A 559 -2.06 -3.11 -10.38
C PHE A 559 -2.79 -3.13 -9.03
N ARG A 560 -3.14 -1.96 -8.48
CA ARG A 560 -3.85 -1.75 -7.21
C ARG A 560 -5.35 -2.06 -7.30
N MET A 561 -5.87 -2.29 -8.51
CA MET A 561 -7.29 -2.50 -8.83
C MET A 561 -7.51 -3.80 -9.63
N MET A 562 -6.69 -4.81 -9.37
CA MET A 562 -6.86 -6.17 -9.90
C MET A 562 -6.75 -7.20 -8.77
N GLN A 563 -7.44 -8.34 -8.96
CA GLN A 563 -7.22 -9.51 -8.12
C GLN A 563 -5.85 -10.13 -8.38
N GLY A 564 -5.42 -11.01 -7.47
CA GLY A 564 -4.31 -11.94 -7.67
C GLY A 564 -4.72 -13.35 -7.22
N PHE A 565 -4.12 -14.36 -7.83
CA PHE A 565 -4.45 -15.76 -7.61
C PHE A 565 -3.19 -16.62 -7.68
N GLY A 566 -3.08 -17.62 -6.81
CA GLY A 566 -2.01 -18.62 -6.89
C GLY A 566 -2.07 -19.51 -8.16
N VAL A 567 -3.22 -19.51 -8.85
CA VAL A 567 -3.60 -20.34 -10.01
C VAL A 567 -3.57 -21.85 -9.72
N ASN A 568 -2.42 -22.41 -9.41
CA ASN A 568 -2.27 -23.84 -9.14
C ASN A 568 -2.93 -24.23 -7.82
N THR A 569 -3.27 -25.51 -7.70
CA THR A 569 -3.69 -26.09 -6.41
C THR A 569 -2.46 -26.39 -5.57
N TYR A 570 -2.39 -25.81 -4.38
CA TYR A 570 -1.39 -26.12 -3.36
C TYR A 570 -2.00 -26.99 -2.28
N THR A 571 -1.21 -27.36 -1.27
CA THR A 571 -1.70 -28.06 -0.08
C THR A 571 -1.31 -27.32 1.20
N LEU A 572 -2.16 -27.44 2.23
CA LEU A 572 -1.85 -26.99 3.59
C LEU A 572 -1.83 -28.21 4.51
N ILE A 573 -0.92 -28.20 5.49
CA ILE A 573 -0.71 -29.30 6.44
C ILE A 573 -0.73 -28.75 7.87
N ASN A 574 -1.67 -29.22 8.70
CA ASN A 574 -1.84 -28.75 10.08
C ASN A 574 -0.92 -29.49 11.09
N ASN A 575 -0.99 -29.09 12.37
CA ASN A 575 -0.21 -29.71 13.46
C ASN A 575 -0.54 -31.19 13.72
N ALA A 576 -1.71 -31.68 13.29
CA ALA A 576 -2.06 -33.10 13.35
C ALA A 576 -1.59 -33.90 12.13
N GLY A 577 -0.86 -33.27 11.19
CA GLY A 577 -0.41 -33.89 9.94
C GLY A 577 -1.53 -34.13 8.93
N GLN A 578 -2.70 -33.51 9.11
CA GLN A 578 -3.81 -33.59 8.16
C GLN A 578 -3.58 -32.62 7.01
N ARG A 579 -3.89 -33.06 5.79
CA ARG A 579 -3.77 -32.27 4.56
C ARG A 579 -5.13 -31.76 4.09
N VAL A 580 -5.12 -30.58 3.50
CA VAL A 580 -6.21 -30.04 2.68
C VAL A 580 -5.63 -29.42 1.40
N PHE A 581 -6.43 -29.37 0.34
CA PHE A 581 -6.09 -28.66 -0.90
C PHE A 581 -6.49 -27.19 -0.78
N VAL A 582 -5.67 -26.29 -1.35
CA VAL A 582 -5.88 -24.84 -1.26
C VAL A 582 -5.66 -24.12 -2.60
N LYS A 583 -6.48 -23.09 -2.86
CA LYS A 583 -6.19 -22.00 -3.83
C LYS A 583 -6.04 -20.70 -3.05
N PHE A 584 -5.01 -19.91 -3.37
CA PHE A 584 -4.76 -18.60 -2.77
C PHE A 584 -5.35 -17.46 -3.61
N HIS A 585 -5.92 -16.45 -2.94
CA HIS A 585 -6.64 -15.32 -3.53
C HIS A 585 -6.20 -14.00 -2.88
N MET A 586 -6.11 -12.94 -3.68
CA MET A 586 -5.81 -11.57 -3.26
C MET A 586 -6.87 -10.64 -3.84
N THR A 587 -7.78 -10.13 -3.02
CA THR A 587 -8.89 -9.27 -3.47
C THR A 587 -8.61 -7.81 -3.14
N PRO A 588 -8.54 -6.89 -4.13
CA PRO A 588 -8.16 -5.49 -3.90
C PRO A 588 -9.24 -4.75 -3.10
N GLU A 589 -8.81 -3.96 -2.11
CA GLU A 589 -9.73 -3.09 -1.34
C GLU A 589 -10.36 -2.00 -2.23
N LEU A 590 -9.58 -1.48 -3.19
CA LEU A 590 -10.03 -0.49 -4.18
C LEU A 590 -10.93 -1.09 -5.28
N GLY A 591 -11.29 -2.37 -5.17
CA GLY A 591 -12.12 -3.08 -6.15
C GLY A 591 -11.39 -3.43 -7.45
N VAL A 592 -12.10 -4.12 -8.35
CA VAL A 592 -11.57 -4.54 -9.65
C VAL A 592 -12.02 -3.57 -10.75
N HIS A 593 -11.05 -2.94 -11.41
CA HIS A 593 -11.29 -1.88 -12.39
C HIS A 593 -10.31 -1.94 -13.57
N SER A 594 -10.79 -1.64 -14.77
CA SER A 594 -10.07 -1.84 -16.03
C SER A 594 -10.25 -0.70 -17.03
N LEU A 595 -9.26 -0.48 -17.86
CA LEU A 595 -9.29 0.49 -18.95
C LEU A 595 -10.28 0.04 -20.04
N MET A 596 -10.62 0.94 -20.96
CA MET A 596 -11.21 0.57 -22.25
C MET A 596 -10.09 0.32 -23.28
N TRP A 597 -10.35 -0.41 -24.37
CA TRP A 597 -9.26 -0.85 -25.26
C TRP A 597 -8.54 0.28 -26.00
N ASP A 598 -9.28 1.23 -26.60
CA ASP A 598 -8.71 2.41 -27.26
C ASP A 598 -7.88 3.26 -26.28
N GLU A 599 -8.35 3.42 -25.04
CA GLU A 599 -7.61 4.08 -23.97
C GLU A 599 -6.31 3.34 -23.63
N ALA A 600 -6.38 2.02 -23.44
CA ALA A 600 -5.23 1.19 -23.08
C ALA A 600 -4.12 1.24 -24.15
N LEU A 601 -4.50 1.20 -25.43
CA LEU A 601 -3.60 1.40 -26.58
C LEU A 601 -3.03 2.82 -26.64
N LYS A 602 -3.87 3.85 -26.47
CA LYS A 602 -3.42 5.26 -26.45
C LYS A 602 -2.41 5.50 -25.31
N ILE A 603 -2.65 4.96 -24.10
CA ILE A 603 -1.70 5.04 -22.97
C ILE A 603 -0.38 4.34 -23.30
N ALA A 604 -0.41 3.19 -23.99
CA ALA A 604 0.81 2.44 -24.30
C ALA A 604 1.84 3.25 -25.12
N GLY A 605 1.37 4.23 -25.92
CA GLY A 605 2.24 5.20 -26.60
C GLY A 605 2.45 6.53 -25.85
N GLN A 606 1.50 6.97 -25.04
CA GLN A 606 1.53 8.26 -24.33
C GLN A 606 2.31 8.21 -23.00
N ASP A 607 2.24 7.09 -22.29
CA ASP A 607 2.91 6.84 -21.02
C ASP A 607 3.11 5.31 -20.83
N PRO A 608 4.13 4.70 -21.47
CA PRO A 608 4.37 3.26 -21.36
C PRO A 608 4.70 2.79 -19.93
N ASP A 609 5.01 3.73 -19.02
CA ASP A 609 5.26 3.50 -17.59
C ASP A 609 4.05 3.79 -16.68
N PHE A 610 2.84 3.89 -17.23
CA PHE A 610 1.63 4.29 -16.51
C PHE A 610 1.37 3.48 -15.22
N HIS A 611 1.45 2.15 -15.25
CA HIS A 611 1.19 1.34 -14.06
C HIS A 611 2.35 1.35 -13.06
N ARG A 612 3.60 1.46 -13.53
CA ARG A 612 4.77 1.68 -12.69
C ARG A 612 4.62 2.99 -11.89
N LYS A 613 4.29 4.09 -12.58
CA LYS A 613 4.12 5.43 -11.98
C LYS A 613 2.89 5.50 -11.07
N ASP A 614 1.77 4.88 -11.45
CA ASP A 614 0.56 4.81 -10.63
C ASP A 614 0.79 4.08 -9.29
N LEU A 615 1.61 3.01 -9.28
CA LEU A 615 1.99 2.33 -8.04
C LEU A 615 2.90 3.18 -7.16
N GLU A 616 3.93 3.80 -7.75
CA GLU A 616 4.90 4.63 -7.04
C GLU A 616 4.24 5.87 -6.43
N GLU A 617 3.41 6.59 -7.20
CA GLU A 617 2.64 7.75 -6.75
C GLU A 617 1.70 7.38 -5.59
N ALA A 618 0.95 6.28 -5.72
CA ALA A 618 0.02 5.86 -4.68
C ALA A 618 0.71 5.50 -3.35
N ILE A 619 1.94 4.96 -3.40
CA ILE A 619 2.74 4.71 -2.19
C ILE A 619 3.28 6.02 -1.61
N LYS A 620 3.88 6.89 -2.45
CA LYS A 620 4.44 8.18 -2.01
C LYS A 620 3.39 9.16 -1.48
N SER A 621 2.15 9.08 -1.96
CA SER A 621 1.02 9.91 -1.51
C SER A 621 0.24 9.31 -0.31
N GLY A 622 0.71 8.22 0.29
CA GLY A 622 0.00 7.54 1.40
C GLY A 622 -1.31 6.84 1.00
N ALA A 623 -1.61 6.76 -0.30
CA ALA A 623 -2.78 6.06 -0.85
C ALA A 623 -2.51 4.55 -1.00
N TYR A 624 -1.95 3.95 0.05
CA TYR A 624 -1.34 2.63 0.05
C TYR A 624 -2.23 1.53 -0.57
N PRO A 625 -1.68 0.72 -1.51
CA PRO A 625 -2.35 -0.45 -2.07
C PRO A 625 -2.61 -1.51 -0.99
N LYS A 626 -3.83 -2.05 -0.94
CA LYS A 626 -4.24 -3.11 -0.01
C LYS A 626 -5.03 -4.21 -0.71
N TRP A 627 -4.78 -5.46 -0.31
CA TRP A 627 -5.58 -6.63 -0.71
C TRP A 627 -5.94 -7.47 0.50
N THR A 628 -7.16 -7.98 0.55
CA THR A 628 -7.54 -9.08 1.44
C THR A 628 -6.95 -10.38 0.89
N PHE A 629 -6.14 -11.05 1.69
CA PHE A 629 -5.63 -12.39 1.41
C PHE A 629 -6.66 -13.43 1.87
N GLY A 630 -6.98 -14.37 0.98
CA GLY A 630 -7.96 -15.41 1.24
C GLY A 630 -7.58 -16.77 0.65
N ILE A 631 -8.25 -17.79 1.17
CA ILE A 631 -8.05 -19.18 0.76
C ILE A 631 -9.38 -19.88 0.44
N GLN A 632 -9.44 -20.60 -0.67
CA GLN A 632 -10.42 -21.66 -0.87
C GLN A 632 -9.84 -22.96 -0.35
N VAL A 633 -10.62 -23.78 0.36
CA VAL A 633 -10.14 -25.02 0.98
C VAL A 633 -11.05 -26.19 0.60
N ILE A 634 -10.45 -27.29 0.14
CA ILE A 634 -11.12 -28.57 -0.13
C ILE A 634 -10.49 -29.64 0.77
N GLU A 635 -11.30 -30.42 1.48
CA GLU A 635 -10.80 -31.55 2.28
C GLU A 635 -10.25 -32.67 1.37
N GLU A 636 -9.21 -33.36 1.83
CA GLU A 636 -8.56 -34.50 1.14
C GLU A 636 -9.56 -35.48 0.49
N LYS A 637 -10.64 -35.82 1.22
CA LYS A 637 -11.66 -36.78 0.81
C LYS A 637 -12.51 -36.33 -0.39
N ASP A 638 -12.54 -35.04 -0.68
CA ASP A 638 -13.41 -34.39 -1.66
C ASP A 638 -12.69 -34.02 -2.97
N GLU A 639 -11.41 -34.42 -3.12
CA GLU A 639 -10.58 -34.21 -4.31
C GLU A 639 -11.31 -34.53 -5.64
N HIS A 640 -12.11 -35.59 -5.64
CA HIS A 640 -12.79 -36.08 -6.83
C HIS A 640 -14.28 -35.71 -6.90
N SER A 641 -14.83 -34.99 -5.92
CA SER A 641 -16.26 -34.67 -5.78
C SER A 641 -16.82 -33.63 -6.77
N PHE A 642 -15.97 -33.09 -7.65
CA PHE A 642 -16.31 -32.02 -8.60
C PHE A 642 -16.37 -32.51 -10.06
N ASP A 643 -17.15 -31.83 -10.91
CA ASP A 643 -17.24 -32.11 -12.36
C ASP A 643 -15.89 -31.91 -13.09
N PHE A 644 -15.02 -31.06 -12.53
CA PHE A 644 -13.66 -30.80 -13.00
C PHE A 644 -12.63 -31.52 -12.11
N ASP A 645 -11.38 -31.60 -12.59
CA ASP A 645 -10.26 -32.03 -11.75
C ASP A 645 -9.76 -30.84 -10.93
N ILE A 646 -9.60 -31.00 -9.61
CA ILE A 646 -9.14 -29.87 -8.78
C ILE A 646 -7.67 -29.53 -9.05
N LEU A 647 -6.91 -30.43 -9.69
CA LEU A 647 -5.50 -30.27 -10.05
C LEU A 647 -5.29 -29.68 -11.46
N ASP A 648 -6.35 -29.37 -12.19
CA ASP A 648 -6.29 -28.77 -13.53
C ASP A 648 -6.16 -27.24 -13.44
N ALA A 649 -4.99 -26.71 -13.82
CA ALA A 649 -4.70 -25.27 -13.82
C ALA A 649 -5.55 -24.45 -14.82
N THR A 650 -6.26 -25.09 -15.76
CA THR A 650 -7.24 -24.42 -16.63
C THR A 650 -8.61 -24.23 -15.97
N LYS A 651 -8.77 -24.67 -14.70
CA LYS A 651 -10.05 -24.67 -13.97
C LYS A 651 -10.02 -23.79 -12.71
N VAL A 652 -11.02 -22.92 -12.59
CA VAL A 652 -11.39 -22.29 -11.32
C VAL A 652 -12.10 -23.31 -10.44
N TRP A 653 -12.04 -23.08 -9.13
CA TRP A 653 -13.05 -23.61 -8.21
C TRP A 653 -14.10 -22.50 -8.06
N PRO A 654 -15.34 -22.66 -8.58
CA PRO A 654 -16.36 -21.62 -8.48
C PRO A 654 -16.60 -21.22 -7.03
N GLU A 655 -16.64 -19.92 -6.72
CA GLU A 655 -16.80 -19.42 -5.34
C GLU A 655 -18.18 -19.78 -4.76
N SER A 656 -19.17 -19.98 -5.63
CA SER A 656 -20.48 -20.55 -5.27
C SER A 656 -20.44 -22.00 -4.78
N LEU A 657 -19.36 -22.74 -5.06
CA LEU A 657 -19.13 -24.12 -4.61
C LEU A 657 -18.10 -24.19 -3.47
N VAL A 658 -17.03 -23.41 -3.56
CA VAL A 658 -15.95 -23.35 -2.56
C VAL A 658 -15.67 -21.88 -2.22
N PRO A 659 -16.29 -21.30 -1.18
CA PRO A 659 -16.20 -19.87 -0.90
C PRO A 659 -14.81 -19.47 -0.37
N VAL A 660 -14.27 -18.36 -0.88
CA VAL A 660 -13.01 -17.78 -0.39
C VAL A 660 -13.15 -17.36 1.07
N GLN A 661 -12.28 -17.88 1.93
CA GLN A 661 -12.18 -17.51 3.34
C GLN A 661 -11.13 -16.39 3.48
N PRO A 662 -11.50 -15.16 3.88
CA PRO A 662 -10.51 -14.12 4.17
C PRO A 662 -9.76 -14.48 5.46
N ILE A 663 -8.43 -14.42 5.43
CA ILE A 663 -7.56 -14.77 6.55
C ILE A 663 -6.52 -13.69 6.90
N GLY A 664 -6.22 -12.74 6.00
CA GLY A 664 -5.26 -11.68 6.29
C GLY A 664 -5.28 -10.52 5.30
N GLU A 665 -4.32 -9.61 5.43
CA GLU A 665 -4.14 -8.43 4.59
C GLU A 665 -2.71 -8.33 4.04
N LEU A 666 -2.60 -7.87 2.80
CA LEU A 666 -1.36 -7.48 2.13
C LEU A 666 -1.38 -5.97 1.94
N VAL A 667 -0.34 -5.25 2.37
CA VAL A 667 -0.24 -3.79 2.24
C VAL A 667 1.12 -3.41 1.68
N LEU A 668 1.15 -2.62 0.60
CA LEU A 668 2.39 -2.04 0.07
C LEU A 668 2.59 -0.63 0.62
N ASN A 669 3.76 -0.35 1.18
CA ASN A 669 3.99 0.87 1.98
C ASN A 669 5.30 1.63 1.66
N ARG A 670 6.24 1.01 0.92
CA ARG A 670 7.57 1.58 0.63
C ARG A 670 7.96 1.23 -0.81
N THR A 671 8.49 2.22 -1.54
CA THR A 671 9.05 2.01 -2.88
C THR A 671 10.41 1.31 -2.78
N VAL A 672 10.96 0.84 -3.90
CA VAL A 672 12.39 0.49 -3.96
C VAL A 672 13.25 1.75 -3.84
N ASP A 673 14.47 1.59 -3.35
CA ASP A 673 15.50 2.63 -3.33
C ASP A 673 16.20 2.66 -4.71
N GLU A 674 16.50 1.49 -5.28
CA GLU A 674 17.01 1.35 -6.65
C GLU A 674 16.35 0.19 -7.40
N PHE A 675 15.80 0.49 -8.59
CA PHE A 675 15.03 -0.49 -9.39
C PHE A 675 15.83 -1.75 -9.75
N PHE A 676 17.12 -1.64 -10.06
CA PHE A 676 17.91 -2.77 -10.56
C PHE A 676 18.25 -3.81 -9.48
N PRO A 677 18.94 -3.48 -8.36
CA PRO A 677 19.29 -4.45 -7.32
C PRO A 677 18.08 -5.03 -6.57
N GLU A 678 16.93 -4.36 -6.62
CA GLU A 678 15.71 -4.82 -5.96
C GLU A 678 14.70 -5.43 -6.94
N THR A 679 14.12 -4.65 -7.86
CA THR A 679 13.05 -5.15 -8.75
C THR A 679 13.59 -6.04 -9.87
N GLU A 680 14.70 -5.67 -10.51
CA GLU A 680 15.26 -6.49 -11.59
C GLU A 680 15.87 -7.79 -11.06
N GLN A 681 16.66 -7.70 -9.99
CA GLN A 681 17.35 -8.85 -9.41
C GLN A 681 16.51 -9.74 -8.48
N ALA A 682 15.29 -9.32 -8.10
CA ALA A 682 14.35 -10.20 -7.39
C ALA A 682 14.09 -11.51 -8.15
N ALA A 683 14.20 -12.63 -7.44
CA ALA A 683 13.90 -13.97 -7.93
C ALA A 683 12.77 -14.57 -7.08
N PHE A 684 11.72 -15.05 -7.76
CA PHE A 684 10.56 -15.70 -7.15
C PHE A 684 10.50 -17.14 -7.69
N CYS A 685 10.21 -18.10 -6.83
CA CYS A 685 10.23 -19.52 -7.19
C CYS A 685 9.09 -20.29 -6.54
N THR A 686 8.25 -20.99 -7.30
CA THR A 686 7.15 -21.78 -6.72
C THR A 686 7.62 -22.86 -5.74
N SER A 687 8.87 -23.33 -5.87
CA SER A 687 9.50 -24.28 -4.94
C SER A 687 9.83 -23.68 -3.56
N HIS A 688 9.73 -22.37 -3.38
CA HIS A 688 9.91 -21.73 -2.08
C HIS A 688 8.64 -21.83 -1.26
N VAL A 689 8.52 -22.92 -0.49
CA VAL A 689 7.45 -23.15 0.49
C VAL A 689 8.03 -23.34 1.89
N VAL A 690 7.24 -22.97 2.90
CA VAL A 690 7.59 -23.09 4.33
C VAL A 690 6.82 -24.25 4.99
N PRO A 691 7.30 -24.81 6.11
CA PRO A 691 6.64 -25.91 6.81
C PRO A 691 5.15 -25.64 7.08
N GLY A 692 4.27 -26.50 6.57
CA GLY A 692 2.81 -26.33 6.66
C GLY A 692 2.14 -25.88 5.36
N ILE A 693 2.92 -25.51 4.33
CA ILE A 693 2.48 -25.31 2.95
C ILE A 693 3.22 -26.34 2.08
N GLY A 694 2.54 -26.95 1.11
CA GLY A 694 3.10 -27.95 0.22
C GLY A 694 2.49 -27.93 -1.18
N PHE A 695 2.91 -28.89 -2.01
CA PHE A 695 2.49 -29.02 -3.40
C PHE A 695 1.31 -29.99 -3.58
N SER A 696 0.75 -30.00 -4.78
CA SER A 696 -0.16 -31.04 -5.28
C SER A 696 0.40 -31.61 -6.60
N ASP A 697 -0.25 -32.65 -7.15
CA ASP A 697 0.13 -33.23 -8.45
C ASP A 697 -0.41 -32.43 -9.66
N ASP A 698 -0.75 -31.16 -9.49
CA ASP A 698 -1.03 -30.22 -10.59
C ASP A 698 0.14 -30.22 -11.61
N PRO A 699 -0.07 -30.71 -12.85
CA PRO A 699 1.03 -30.97 -13.78
C PRO A 699 1.67 -29.70 -14.36
N LEU A 700 1.04 -28.53 -14.20
CA LEU A 700 1.67 -27.25 -14.47
C LEU A 700 2.58 -26.85 -13.30
N LEU A 701 2.10 -26.96 -12.05
CA LEU A 701 2.89 -26.65 -10.85
C LEU A 701 4.18 -27.47 -10.74
N GLN A 702 4.09 -28.77 -11.04
CA GLN A 702 5.22 -29.70 -10.97
C GLN A 702 6.39 -29.27 -11.86
N GLY A 703 6.13 -28.84 -13.10
CA GLY A 703 7.19 -28.33 -13.99
C GLY A 703 7.65 -26.90 -13.66
N ARG A 704 6.77 -26.05 -13.09
CA ARG A 704 7.15 -24.72 -12.59
C ARG A 704 8.22 -24.80 -11.51
N ASN A 705 8.09 -25.76 -10.58
CA ASN A 705 9.05 -25.98 -9.50
C ASN A 705 10.50 -26.23 -9.98
N PHE A 706 10.68 -26.85 -11.15
CA PHE A 706 11.98 -26.96 -11.80
C PHE A 706 12.45 -25.62 -12.40
N SER A 707 11.61 -25.02 -13.25
CA SER A 707 11.99 -23.89 -14.12
C SER A 707 12.49 -22.66 -13.35
N TYR A 708 11.84 -22.31 -12.24
CA TYR A 708 12.20 -21.10 -11.48
C TYR A 708 13.57 -21.16 -10.79
N PHE A 709 14.12 -22.35 -10.53
CA PHE A 709 15.52 -22.48 -10.09
C PHE A 709 16.48 -22.36 -11.28
N ASP A 710 16.22 -23.11 -12.34
CA ASP A 710 17.05 -23.22 -13.54
C ASP A 710 17.32 -21.86 -14.21
N THR A 711 16.25 -21.07 -14.45
CA THR A 711 16.39 -19.80 -15.18
C THR A 711 17.24 -18.75 -14.43
N GLN A 712 17.43 -18.85 -13.11
CA GLN A 712 18.28 -17.88 -12.40
C GLN A 712 19.77 -18.10 -12.65
N ILE A 713 20.19 -19.31 -13.07
CA ILE A 713 21.60 -19.65 -13.29
C ILE A 713 22.20 -18.75 -14.37
N THR A 714 21.47 -18.49 -15.46
CA THR A 714 21.89 -17.59 -16.55
C THR A 714 21.48 -16.15 -16.34
N ARG A 715 20.35 -15.89 -15.67
CA ARG A 715 19.84 -14.53 -15.42
C ARG A 715 20.61 -13.76 -14.34
N LEU A 716 21.04 -14.45 -13.28
CA LEU A 716 21.65 -13.87 -12.07
C LEU A 716 22.95 -14.56 -11.63
N GLY A 717 23.13 -15.84 -11.99
CA GLY A 717 24.23 -16.67 -11.49
C GLY A 717 23.82 -17.57 -10.32
N ILE A 718 24.63 -18.58 -10.03
CA ILE A 718 24.28 -19.67 -9.10
C ILE A 718 24.05 -19.24 -7.64
N ASN A 719 24.67 -18.14 -7.19
CA ASN A 719 24.53 -17.60 -5.83
C ASN A 719 23.43 -16.53 -5.68
N TRP A 720 22.42 -16.51 -6.57
CA TRP A 720 21.36 -15.49 -6.61
C TRP A 720 20.60 -15.28 -5.30
N GLU A 721 20.53 -16.29 -4.42
CA GLU A 721 19.96 -16.22 -3.06
C GLU A 721 20.75 -15.32 -2.09
N GLN A 722 21.97 -14.93 -2.47
CA GLN A 722 22.81 -14.02 -1.69
C GLN A 722 22.61 -12.55 -2.07
N LEU A 723 21.96 -12.27 -3.21
CA LEU A 723 21.62 -10.91 -3.63
C LEU A 723 20.68 -10.27 -2.62
N PRO A 724 20.88 -8.99 -2.21
CA PRO A 724 20.23 -8.42 -1.04
C PRO A 724 18.72 -8.63 -0.99
N ILE A 725 17.99 -8.37 -2.08
CA ILE A 725 16.53 -8.53 -2.13
C ILE A 725 16.06 -9.99 -1.96
N ASN A 726 16.84 -10.98 -2.40
CA ASN A 726 16.46 -12.40 -2.34
C ASN A 726 16.74 -13.02 -0.97
N ARG A 727 17.75 -12.53 -0.23
CA ARG A 727 18.13 -13.09 1.07
C ARG A 727 16.93 -13.23 2.02
N PRO A 728 16.75 -14.39 2.67
CA PRO A 728 15.80 -14.52 3.77
C PRO A 728 16.28 -13.73 4.99
N VAL A 729 15.34 -13.32 5.84
CA VAL A 729 15.62 -12.65 7.12
C VAL A 729 15.95 -13.63 8.25
N CYS A 730 15.66 -14.92 8.06
CA CYS A 730 15.99 -15.99 9.00
C CYS A 730 17.44 -16.50 8.83
N PRO A 731 18.00 -17.23 9.82
CA PRO A 731 19.30 -17.87 9.69
C PRO A 731 19.35 -18.89 8.53
N VAL A 732 20.52 -19.00 7.87
CA VAL A 732 20.76 -19.98 6.79
C VAL A 732 22.07 -20.73 7.05
N LEU A 733 21.99 -22.04 7.22
CA LEU A 733 23.14 -22.93 7.40
C LEU A 733 22.98 -24.19 6.55
N ASN A 734 23.94 -24.44 5.66
CA ASN A 734 23.99 -25.65 4.82
C ASN A 734 25.44 -25.96 4.40
N HIS A 735 25.61 -26.98 3.56
CA HIS A 735 26.90 -27.41 3.01
C HIS A 735 27.12 -27.01 1.54
N HIS A 736 26.28 -26.13 0.96
CA HIS A 736 26.50 -25.58 -0.38
C HIS A 736 27.68 -24.60 -0.34
N ARG A 737 28.57 -24.63 -1.34
CA ARG A 737 29.81 -23.85 -1.38
C ARG A 737 30.10 -23.33 -2.79
N ASP A 738 31.10 -22.45 -2.87
CA ASP A 738 31.70 -21.96 -4.11
C ASP A 738 30.67 -21.27 -5.04
N GLY A 739 30.79 -21.46 -6.36
CA GLY A 739 29.97 -20.77 -7.35
C GLY A 739 30.41 -19.33 -7.63
N ALA A 740 29.96 -18.77 -8.76
CA ALA A 740 30.25 -17.38 -9.13
C ALA A 740 29.67 -16.40 -8.10
N MET A 741 30.36 -15.28 -7.85
CA MET A 741 29.96 -14.22 -6.91
C MET A 741 29.58 -14.73 -5.50
N GLN A 742 30.40 -15.63 -4.95
CA GLN A 742 30.25 -16.13 -3.58
C GLN A 742 30.60 -15.02 -2.56
N HIS A 743 29.59 -14.43 -1.91
CA HIS A 743 29.79 -13.36 -0.91
C HIS A 743 29.96 -13.91 0.52
N ARG A 744 29.33 -15.05 0.84
CA ARG A 744 29.37 -15.63 2.21
C ARG A 744 30.64 -16.43 2.46
N ILE A 745 31.43 -16.00 3.44
CA ILE A 745 32.62 -16.73 3.91
C ILE A 745 32.24 -17.70 5.04
N HIS A 746 32.20 -19.00 4.73
CA HIS A 746 31.91 -20.05 5.70
C HIS A 746 33.19 -20.49 6.45
N LYS A 747 33.35 -20.07 7.72
CA LYS A 747 34.45 -20.53 8.58
C LYS A 747 34.32 -22.01 8.94
N GLY A 748 35.42 -22.77 8.82
CA GLY A 748 35.52 -24.16 9.28
C GLY A 748 36.24 -25.08 8.29
N GLN A 749 36.50 -26.32 8.70
CA GLN A 749 37.15 -27.36 7.89
C GLN A 749 36.16 -28.41 7.32
N LEU A 750 34.86 -28.19 7.46
CA LEU A 750 33.81 -29.18 7.17
C LEU A 750 32.72 -28.57 6.26
N ASN A 751 32.40 -29.28 5.19
CA ASN A 751 31.47 -28.87 4.13
C ASN A 751 30.62 -30.06 3.60
N TYR A 752 30.31 -31.03 4.46
CA TYR A 752 29.54 -32.24 4.10
C TYR A 752 28.76 -32.79 5.30
N TRP A 753 27.77 -33.64 5.05
CA TRP A 753 27.01 -34.39 6.06
C TRP A 753 26.92 -35.88 5.69
N PRO A 754 27.02 -36.83 6.65
CA PRO A 754 27.42 -36.63 8.05
C PRO A 754 28.92 -36.33 8.19
N ASN A 755 29.31 -35.58 9.22
CA ASN A 755 30.71 -35.24 9.49
C ASN A 755 31.08 -35.47 10.97
N ARG A 756 32.40 -35.62 11.22
CA ARG A 756 32.98 -35.96 12.53
C ARG A 756 32.71 -34.94 13.66
N GLY A 757 32.25 -33.73 13.32
CA GLY A 757 31.96 -32.66 14.28
C GLY A 757 30.45 -32.42 14.49
N SER A 758 29.59 -33.19 13.83
CA SER A 758 28.12 -32.99 13.82
C SER A 758 27.67 -31.57 13.42
N VAL A 759 28.50 -30.84 12.64
CA VAL A 759 28.27 -29.45 12.24
C VAL A 759 27.31 -29.38 11.06
N GLY A 760 26.21 -28.64 11.21
CA GLY A 760 25.15 -28.56 10.19
C GLY A 760 24.35 -29.86 10.09
N HIS A 761 23.91 -30.39 11.22
CA HIS A 761 23.06 -31.58 11.27
C HIS A 761 21.62 -31.26 10.81
N PRO A 762 20.88 -32.23 10.23
CA PRO A 762 19.48 -32.09 9.91
C PRO A 762 18.63 -31.73 11.13
N VAL A 763 17.67 -30.82 10.96
CA VAL A 763 16.72 -30.42 12.00
C VAL A 763 15.57 -31.44 12.07
N PRO A 764 15.25 -32.02 13.25
CA PRO A 764 14.10 -32.92 13.41
C PRO A 764 12.76 -32.22 13.16
N THR A 765 11.75 -32.96 12.71
CA THR A 765 10.41 -32.40 12.41
C THR A 765 9.68 -31.87 13.66
N SER A 766 10.01 -32.40 14.84
CA SER A 766 9.60 -31.84 16.14
C SER A 766 10.10 -30.41 16.40
N ASN A 767 11.13 -29.98 15.67
CA ASN A 767 11.78 -28.68 15.80
C ASN A 767 11.47 -27.79 14.58
N GLY A 768 10.34 -28.04 13.91
CA GLY A 768 9.80 -27.16 12.86
C GLY A 768 10.38 -27.38 11.46
N SER A 769 11.15 -28.44 11.18
CA SER A 769 11.62 -28.69 9.82
C SER A 769 10.50 -29.11 8.86
N TYR A 770 10.74 -28.89 7.56
CA TYR A 770 9.84 -29.28 6.49
C TYR A 770 9.77 -30.82 6.38
N GLU A 771 8.55 -31.37 6.33
CA GLU A 771 8.28 -32.80 6.14
C GLU A 771 7.28 -32.95 5.00
N GLU A 772 7.59 -33.80 4.01
CA GLU A 772 6.66 -34.09 2.92
C GLU A 772 5.43 -34.85 3.42
N TYR A 773 4.26 -34.44 2.93
CA TYR A 773 3.05 -35.22 3.15
C TYR A 773 3.18 -36.59 2.47
N LYS A 774 2.81 -37.65 3.19
CA LYS A 774 2.97 -39.05 2.75
C LYS A 774 1.85 -39.47 1.80
N GLN A 775 1.68 -38.71 0.72
CA GLN A 775 0.68 -38.98 -0.31
C GLN A 775 0.88 -40.38 -0.91
N ARG A 776 -0.22 -41.12 -1.07
CA ARG A 776 -0.20 -42.42 -1.71
C ARG A 776 -0.22 -42.26 -3.23
N ILE A 777 0.91 -42.54 -3.89
CA ILE A 777 0.99 -42.57 -5.35
C ILE A 777 0.69 -43.98 -5.87
N VAL A 778 -0.30 -44.11 -6.77
CA VAL A 778 -0.63 -45.36 -7.47
C VAL A 778 -0.83 -45.05 -8.95
N GLY A 779 -0.06 -45.68 -9.83
CA GLY A 779 -0.15 -45.45 -11.27
C GLY A 779 0.90 -46.18 -12.08
N ILE A 780 0.99 -45.83 -13.35
CA ILE A 780 2.02 -46.30 -14.29
C ILE A 780 2.82 -45.11 -14.84
N LYS A 781 4.09 -45.32 -15.19
CA LYS A 781 4.92 -44.28 -15.80
C LYS A 781 4.46 -44.04 -17.25
N GLN A 782 3.72 -42.97 -17.49
CA GLN A 782 3.13 -42.64 -18.78
C GLN A 782 3.14 -41.12 -19.03
N ARG A 783 3.20 -40.70 -20.30
CA ARG A 783 2.88 -39.33 -20.72
C ARG A 783 1.41 -39.28 -21.13
N ALA A 784 0.54 -38.74 -20.29
CA ALA A 784 -0.91 -38.67 -20.52
C ALA A 784 -1.55 -37.56 -19.67
N ARG A 785 -2.75 -37.12 -20.06
CA ARG A 785 -3.66 -36.28 -19.25
C ARG A 785 -4.81 -37.14 -18.72
N SER A 786 -5.39 -36.79 -17.57
CA SER A 786 -6.52 -37.52 -16.99
C SER A 786 -7.82 -37.31 -17.79
N ALA A 787 -8.82 -38.16 -17.61
CA ALA A 787 -10.10 -38.02 -18.31
C ALA A 787 -10.84 -36.71 -17.95
N LYS A 788 -10.76 -36.24 -16.69
CA LYS A 788 -11.38 -34.98 -16.26
C LYS A 788 -10.73 -33.75 -16.91
N PHE A 789 -9.45 -33.82 -17.24
CA PHE A 789 -8.73 -32.77 -17.96
C PHE A 789 -9.23 -32.61 -19.41
N GLN A 790 -9.95 -33.58 -19.99
CA GLN A 790 -10.45 -33.49 -21.37
C GLN A 790 -11.72 -32.63 -21.54
N GLU A 791 -12.25 -32.03 -20.46
CA GLU A 791 -13.27 -30.99 -20.57
C GLU A 791 -12.60 -29.61 -20.68
N HIS A 792 -13.00 -28.86 -21.69
CA HIS A 792 -12.32 -27.62 -22.09
C HIS A 792 -13.24 -26.40 -22.18
N PHE A 793 -14.56 -26.56 -22.22
CA PHE A 793 -15.49 -25.47 -22.56
C PHE A 793 -16.55 -25.15 -21.50
N ASN A 794 -16.84 -26.03 -20.53
CA ASN A 794 -17.83 -25.74 -19.48
C ASN A 794 -17.44 -24.47 -18.70
N GLN A 795 -16.17 -24.33 -18.30
CA GLN A 795 -15.77 -23.14 -17.55
C GLN A 795 -15.60 -21.89 -18.43
N ALA A 796 -15.28 -22.05 -19.72
CA ALA A 796 -15.35 -20.95 -20.68
C ALA A 796 -16.80 -20.43 -20.85
N GLN A 797 -17.79 -21.34 -20.90
CA GLN A 797 -19.22 -21.03 -20.88
C GLN A 797 -19.62 -20.35 -19.56
N LEU A 798 -19.19 -20.90 -18.41
CA LEU A 798 -19.45 -20.35 -17.08
C LEU A 798 -18.96 -18.89 -16.98
N PHE A 799 -17.74 -18.60 -17.43
CA PHE A 799 -17.19 -17.25 -17.47
C PHE A 799 -18.04 -16.31 -18.34
N TYR A 800 -18.26 -16.65 -19.62
CA TYR A 800 -19.04 -15.81 -20.54
C TYR A 800 -20.46 -15.52 -20.03
N ASN A 801 -21.14 -16.53 -19.49
CA ASN A 801 -22.49 -16.37 -18.98
C ASN A 801 -22.54 -15.42 -17.78
N SER A 802 -21.46 -15.37 -16.98
CA SER A 802 -21.35 -14.58 -15.76
C SER A 802 -21.05 -13.10 -16.01
N LEU A 803 -20.47 -12.77 -17.17
CA LEU A 803 -20.23 -11.39 -17.58
C LEU A 803 -21.54 -10.60 -17.73
N THR A 804 -21.46 -9.33 -17.35
CA THR A 804 -22.47 -8.31 -17.64
C THR A 804 -22.45 -7.92 -19.12
N ASP A 805 -23.46 -7.18 -19.59
CA ASP A 805 -23.64 -6.94 -21.03
C ASP A 805 -22.53 -6.04 -21.62
N HIS A 806 -21.99 -5.08 -20.88
CA HIS A 806 -20.83 -4.29 -21.31
C HIS A 806 -19.54 -5.13 -21.35
N GLU A 807 -19.28 -5.97 -20.33
CA GLU A 807 -18.13 -6.89 -20.31
C GLU A 807 -18.18 -7.88 -21.49
N LYS A 808 -19.38 -8.30 -21.93
CA LYS A 808 -19.54 -9.12 -23.14
C LYS A 808 -19.28 -8.33 -24.42
N ALA A 809 -19.77 -7.09 -24.51
CA ALA A 809 -19.52 -6.22 -25.66
C ALA A 809 -18.02 -5.94 -25.82
N HIS A 810 -17.31 -5.66 -24.74
CA HIS A 810 -15.85 -5.54 -24.72
C HIS A 810 -15.16 -6.84 -25.15
N LEU A 811 -15.57 -8.00 -24.63
CA LEU A 811 -14.99 -9.29 -25.00
C LEU A 811 -15.20 -9.63 -26.48
N ILE A 812 -16.39 -9.36 -27.05
CA ILE A 812 -16.65 -9.47 -28.50
C ILE A 812 -15.73 -8.54 -29.28
N SER A 813 -15.57 -7.31 -28.81
CA SER A 813 -14.72 -6.29 -29.44
C SER A 813 -13.23 -6.66 -29.39
N ALA A 814 -12.77 -7.26 -28.30
CA ALA A 814 -11.41 -7.76 -28.14
C ALA A 814 -11.12 -8.93 -29.10
N PHE A 815 -11.97 -9.97 -29.13
CA PHE A 815 -11.83 -11.05 -30.12
C PHE A 815 -11.85 -10.53 -31.56
N SER A 816 -12.72 -9.55 -31.86
CA SER A 816 -12.82 -8.97 -33.20
C SER A 816 -11.57 -8.17 -33.59
N PHE A 817 -11.04 -7.37 -32.66
CA PHE A 817 -9.79 -6.62 -32.86
C PHE A 817 -8.59 -7.57 -33.05
N GLU A 818 -8.45 -8.55 -32.16
CA GLU A 818 -7.29 -9.45 -32.15
C GLU A 818 -7.23 -10.34 -33.40
N LEU A 819 -8.37 -10.94 -33.78
CA LEU A 819 -8.46 -11.76 -34.99
C LEU A 819 -8.41 -10.94 -36.28
N SER A 820 -8.77 -9.65 -36.27
CA SER A 820 -8.59 -8.78 -37.45
C SER A 820 -7.11 -8.43 -37.74
N HIS A 821 -6.20 -8.71 -36.81
CA HIS A 821 -4.75 -8.60 -37.01
C HIS A 821 -4.09 -9.96 -37.34
N CYS A 822 -4.89 -11.01 -37.60
CA CYS A 822 -4.40 -12.28 -38.15
C CYS A 822 -4.53 -12.25 -39.68
N ASP A 823 -3.40 -12.09 -40.37
CA ASP A 823 -3.34 -12.09 -41.84
C ASP A 823 -3.74 -13.44 -42.47
N ASP A 824 -3.57 -14.56 -41.76
CA ASP A 824 -3.92 -15.89 -42.27
C ASP A 824 -5.41 -16.21 -42.04
N GLN A 825 -6.15 -16.36 -43.14
CA GLN A 825 -7.56 -16.74 -43.14
C GLN A 825 -7.84 -18.04 -42.37
N GLN A 826 -6.94 -19.02 -42.45
CA GLN A 826 -7.13 -20.30 -41.76
C GLN A 826 -7.16 -20.13 -40.23
N VAL A 827 -6.44 -19.14 -39.68
CA VAL A 827 -6.35 -18.89 -38.24
C VAL A 827 -7.68 -18.38 -37.69
N TYR A 828 -8.22 -17.28 -38.22
CA TYR A 828 -9.49 -16.74 -37.72
C TYR A 828 -10.69 -17.63 -38.08
N GLU A 829 -10.66 -18.37 -39.20
CA GLU A 829 -11.65 -19.41 -39.49
C GLU A 829 -11.63 -20.58 -38.52
N THR A 830 -10.44 -20.98 -38.04
CA THR A 830 -10.29 -22.08 -37.08
C THR A 830 -10.75 -21.64 -35.70
N TYR A 831 -10.36 -20.44 -35.26
CA TYR A 831 -10.75 -19.96 -33.94
C TYR A 831 -12.25 -19.65 -33.83
N THR A 832 -12.87 -19.07 -34.86
CA THR A 832 -14.32 -18.81 -34.86
C THR A 832 -15.17 -20.10 -34.79
N LYS A 833 -14.71 -21.20 -35.41
CA LYS A 833 -15.31 -22.54 -35.20
C LYS A 833 -15.17 -23.02 -33.76
N LEU A 834 -13.99 -22.84 -33.14
CA LEU A 834 -13.75 -23.22 -31.75
C LEU A 834 -14.68 -22.45 -30.81
N LEU A 835 -14.82 -21.14 -31.02
CA LEU A 835 -15.64 -20.23 -30.22
C LEU A 835 -17.12 -20.65 -30.15
N ASN A 836 -17.66 -21.30 -31.19
CA ASN A 836 -19.03 -21.86 -31.22
C ASN A 836 -19.24 -23.04 -30.25
N ASN A 837 -18.18 -23.57 -29.64
CA ASN A 837 -18.27 -24.52 -28.51
C ASN A 837 -18.52 -23.81 -27.17
N ILE A 838 -18.22 -22.52 -27.09
CA ILE A 838 -18.48 -21.68 -25.92
C ILE A 838 -19.90 -21.14 -26.06
N ASP A 839 -20.12 -20.18 -26.96
CA ASP A 839 -21.43 -19.56 -27.17
C ASP A 839 -21.68 -19.21 -28.64
N TYR A 840 -22.92 -19.44 -29.08
CA TYR A 840 -23.32 -19.33 -30.48
C TYR A 840 -23.39 -17.89 -30.99
N GLU A 841 -24.00 -16.97 -30.23
CA GLU A 841 -24.13 -15.58 -30.68
C GLU A 841 -22.79 -14.83 -30.55
N LEU A 842 -21.97 -15.18 -29.54
CA LEU A 842 -20.57 -14.75 -29.46
C LEU A 842 -19.79 -15.15 -30.73
N ALA A 843 -19.78 -16.44 -31.05
CA ALA A 843 -19.03 -16.97 -32.19
C ALA A 843 -19.49 -16.37 -33.53
N LYS A 844 -20.81 -16.25 -33.71
CA LYS A 844 -21.42 -15.65 -34.89
C LYS A 844 -21.09 -14.16 -35.03
N THR A 845 -21.18 -13.38 -33.95
CA THR A 845 -20.87 -11.94 -33.98
C THR A 845 -19.40 -11.70 -34.31
N VAL A 846 -18.48 -12.43 -33.66
CA VAL A 846 -17.04 -12.34 -33.96
C VAL A 846 -16.77 -12.77 -35.40
N ALA A 847 -17.35 -13.88 -35.87
CA ALA A 847 -17.19 -14.33 -37.26
C ALA A 847 -17.70 -13.31 -38.29
N GLN A 848 -18.80 -12.60 -38.01
CA GLN A 848 -19.28 -11.49 -38.85
C GLN A 848 -18.28 -10.34 -38.91
N ASN A 849 -17.64 -9.99 -37.79
CA ASN A 849 -16.71 -8.86 -37.71
C ASN A 849 -15.37 -9.12 -38.40
N VAL A 850 -14.88 -10.37 -38.41
CA VAL A 850 -13.55 -10.74 -38.94
C VAL A 850 -13.57 -11.60 -40.20
N ASN A 851 -14.74 -11.73 -40.86
CA ASN A 851 -14.94 -12.63 -42.01
C ASN A 851 -14.60 -14.11 -41.72
N GLY A 852 -14.83 -14.54 -40.48
CA GLY A 852 -14.70 -15.94 -40.07
C GLY A 852 -15.90 -16.80 -40.49
N ILE A 853 -15.89 -18.08 -40.11
CA ILE A 853 -16.95 -19.01 -40.50
C ILE A 853 -18.19 -18.82 -39.62
N LEU A 854 -19.25 -18.30 -40.25
CA LEU A 854 -20.56 -18.13 -39.64
C LEU A 854 -21.16 -19.49 -39.24
N PRO A 855 -21.48 -19.72 -37.96
CA PRO A 855 -22.18 -20.93 -37.56
C PRO A 855 -23.69 -20.83 -37.85
N ASP A 856 -24.24 -21.86 -38.49
CA ASP A 856 -25.70 -21.99 -38.67
C ASP A 856 -26.42 -22.47 -37.40
N LYS A 857 -25.69 -23.08 -36.47
CA LYS A 857 -26.20 -23.66 -35.22
C LYS A 857 -25.10 -23.75 -34.14
N PRO A 858 -25.45 -23.86 -32.85
CA PRO A 858 -24.50 -24.12 -31.77
C PRO A 858 -23.72 -25.43 -32.00
N ALA A 859 -22.40 -25.43 -31.73
CA ALA A 859 -21.59 -26.65 -31.82
C ALA A 859 -21.83 -27.61 -30.64
N ARG A 860 -22.06 -27.04 -29.45
CA ARG A 860 -22.57 -27.71 -28.25
C ARG A 860 -23.53 -26.80 -27.51
N GLN A 861 -24.35 -27.37 -26.63
CA GLN A 861 -25.26 -26.59 -25.80
C GLN A 861 -24.48 -25.73 -24.79
N ASN A 862 -24.79 -24.43 -24.70
CA ASN A 862 -24.36 -23.60 -23.58
C ASN A 862 -25.23 -23.93 -22.37
N HIS A 863 -24.61 -24.33 -21.26
CA HIS A 863 -25.32 -24.78 -20.06
C HIS A 863 -25.96 -23.65 -19.23
N GLY A 864 -25.73 -22.38 -19.56
CA GLY A 864 -26.37 -21.21 -18.93
C GLY A 864 -25.99 -20.92 -17.46
N LYS A 865 -25.30 -21.85 -16.77
CA LYS A 865 -24.74 -21.65 -15.41
C LYS A 865 -23.88 -20.36 -15.36
N LYS A 866 -23.91 -19.69 -14.21
CA LYS A 866 -23.14 -18.47 -13.88
C LYS A 866 -22.52 -18.60 -12.48
N ASP A 867 -21.43 -17.87 -12.24
CA ASP A 867 -20.91 -17.54 -10.92
C ASP A 867 -20.56 -16.04 -10.89
N ALA A 868 -21.16 -15.30 -9.96
CA ALA A 868 -21.01 -13.84 -9.90
C ALA A 868 -19.55 -13.40 -9.72
N ALA A 869 -18.74 -14.19 -9.01
CA ALA A 869 -17.33 -13.88 -8.71
C ALA A 869 -16.38 -13.96 -9.92
N LEU A 870 -16.91 -14.19 -11.14
CA LEU A 870 -16.12 -14.11 -12.37
C LEU A 870 -16.16 -12.69 -12.98
N SER A 871 -17.31 -12.01 -12.91
CA SER A 871 -17.47 -10.63 -13.35
C SER A 871 -16.71 -9.65 -12.46
N GLN A 872 -16.19 -8.57 -13.05
CA GLN A 872 -15.53 -7.50 -12.30
C GLN A 872 -16.53 -6.72 -11.44
N THR A 873 -17.80 -6.64 -11.85
CA THR A 873 -18.82 -5.87 -11.11
C THR A 873 -19.18 -6.50 -9.76
N HIS A 874 -18.79 -7.75 -9.51
CA HIS A 874 -18.90 -8.38 -8.19
C HIS A 874 -17.90 -7.81 -7.17
N PHE A 875 -16.79 -7.25 -7.64
CA PHE A 875 -15.71 -6.70 -6.82
C PHE A 875 -15.62 -5.17 -6.90
N ILE A 876 -16.75 -4.48 -7.10
CA ILE A 876 -16.80 -3.04 -6.83
C ILE A 876 -16.63 -2.78 -5.32
N PRO A 877 -16.02 -1.65 -4.91
CA PRO A 877 -15.92 -1.29 -3.50
C PRO A 877 -17.31 -1.24 -2.83
N LYS A 878 -17.47 -1.93 -1.69
CA LYS A 878 -18.74 -1.95 -0.93
C LYS A 878 -19.17 -0.56 -0.48
N THR A 879 -18.19 0.27 -0.13
CA THR A 879 -18.36 1.71 0.10
C THR A 879 -17.78 2.43 -1.12
N PRO A 880 -18.57 3.23 -1.86
CA PRO A 880 -18.07 4.00 -2.98
C PRO A 880 -16.88 4.88 -2.58
N THR A 881 -15.82 4.89 -3.39
CA THR A 881 -14.60 5.64 -3.07
C THR A 881 -13.92 6.22 -4.30
N ILE A 882 -13.26 7.37 -4.11
CA ILE A 882 -12.39 8.00 -5.10
C ILE A 882 -10.91 7.98 -4.66
N LYS A 883 -10.56 7.27 -3.56
CA LYS A 883 -9.18 7.14 -3.06
C LYS A 883 -8.25 6.78 -4.22
N SER A 884 -7.15 7.52 -4.37
CA SER A 884 -6.11 7.41 -5.41
C SER A 884 -6.52 7.70 -6.86
N ARG A 885 -7.76 8.11 -7.13
CA ARG A 885 -8.18 8.48 -8.49
C ARG A 885 -7.52 9.80 -8.90
N ARG A 886 -7.02 9.90 -10.14
CA ARG A 886 -6.41 11.11 -10.69
C ARG A 886 -7.48 11.93 -11.43
N ILE A 887 -7.74 13.16 -10.99
CA ILE A 887 -8.75 14.03 -11.61
C ILE A 887 -8.05 15.22 -12.30
N ALA A 888 -8.26 15.36 -13.60
CA ALA A 888 -7.75 16.50 -14.37
C ALA A 888 -8.68 17.71 -14.22
N ILE A 889 -8.11 18.89 -13.97
CA ILE A 889 -8.82 20.16 -13.89
C ILE A 889 -8.33 21.06 -15.02
N LEU A 890 -9.20 21.32 -16.00
CA LEU A 890 -8.84 21.96 -17.26
C LEU A 890 -9.07 23.47 -17.20
N ILE A 891 -8.02 24.26 -17.00
CA ILE A 891 -8.09 25.71 -16.82
C ILE A 891 -7.40 26.47 -17.96
N ALA A 892 -7.80 27.72 -18.17
CA ALA A 892 -7.11 28.72 -18.98
C ALA A 892 -7.22 30.08 -18.26
N ASP A 893 -6.58 31.13 -18.76
CA ASP A 893 -6.68 32.44 -18.11
C ASP A 893 -8.15 32.90 -18.04
N GLY A 894 -8.54 33.51 -16.92
CA GLY A 894 -9.90 33.93 -16.62
C GLY A 894 -10.80 32.86 -16.00
N PHE A 895 -10.23 31.77 -15.48
CA PHE A 895 -10.95 30.73 -14.73
C PHE A 895 -11.39 31.20 -13.33
N ASN A 896 -12.42 30.57 -12.76
CA ASN A 896 -12.85 30.81 -11.37
C ASN A 896 -11.95 30.05 -10.37
N LEU A 897 -11.11 30.77 -9.64
CA LEU A 897 -10.19 30.20 -8.64
C LEU A 897 -10.92 29.55 -7.46
N ALA A 898 -11.97 30.20 -6.93
CA ALA A 898 -12.68 29.70 -5.76
C ALA A 898 -13.39 28.36 -6.03
N GLU A 899 -13.90 28.17 -7.25
CA GLU A 899 -14.43 26.87 -7.70
C GLU A 899 -13.33 25.80 -7.79
N VAL A 900 -12.16 26.13 -8.35
CA VAL A 900 -11.03 25.19 -8.42
C VAL A 900 -10.55 24.79 -7.03
N GLU A 901 -10.32 25.74 -6.14
CA GLU A 901 -9.84 25.47 -4.78
C GLU A 901 -10.86 24.64 -3.98
N SER A 902 -12.15 24.99 -4.04
CA SER A 902 -13.22 24.27 -3.34
C SER A 902 -13.35 22.82 -3.83
N VAL A 903 -13.38 22.60 -5.15
CA VAL A 903 -13.50 21.25 -5.72
C VAL A 903 -12.23 20.43 -5.44
N ARG A 904 -11.04 21.05 -5.45
CA ARG A 904 -9.79 20.36 -5.08
C ARG A 904 -9.77 19.93 -3.62
N ALA A 905 -10.15 20.81 -2.70
CA ALA A 905 -10.19 20.49 -1.28
C ALA A 905 -11.16 19.34 -0.98
N ALA A 906 -12.35 19.38 -1.59
CA ALA A 906 -13.35 18.32 -1.42
C ALA A 906 -12.97 16.99 -2.09
N LEU A 907 -12.29 16.98 -3.24
CA LEU A 907 -11.77 15.74 -3.82
C LEU A 907 -10.56 15.17 -3.02
N ALA A 908 -9.73 16.05 -2.45
CA ALA A 908 -8.59 15.67 -1.63
C ALA A 908 -9.01 15.02 -0.29
N SER A 909 -10.12 15.45 0.33
CA SER A 909 -10.66 14.75 1.51
C SER A 909 -11.15 13.33 1.20
N GLY A 910 -11.54 13.06 -0.05
CA GLY A 910 -11.78 11.72 -0.59
C GLY A 910 -10.51 10.93 -0.95
N LEU A 911 -9.32 11.48 -0.68
CA LEU A 911 -7.99 10.96 -1.06
C LEU A 911 -7.79 10.79 -2.58
N ALA A 912 -8.48 11.56 -3.42
CA ALA A 912 -8.18 11.67 -4.85
C ALA A 912 -7.06 12.70 -5.10
N THR A 913 -6.27 12.51 -6.16
CA THR A 913 -5.25 13.50 -6.57
C THR A 913 -5.81 14.41 -7.67
N THR A 914 -5.54 15.71 -7.58
CA THR A 914 -6.07 16.72 -8.52
C THR A 914 -4.95 17.45 -9.24
N TRP A 915 -5.04 17.46 -10.58
CA TRP A 915 -3.98 17.92 -11.47
C TRP A 915 -4.47 19.06 -12.34
N ILE A 916 -3.77 20.20 -12.27
CA ILE A 916 -4.08 21.40 -13.05
C ILE A 916 -3.49 21.26 -14.45
N ILE A 917 -4.34 21.20 -15.46
CA ILE A 917 -3.96 21.12 -16.86
C ILE A 917 -4.29 22.46 -17.54
N GLY A 918 -3.26 23.17 -18.01
CA GLY A 918 -3.38 24.51 -18.59
C GLY A 918 -3.09 24.60 -20.10
N PRO A 919 -3.30 25.75 -20.77
CA PRO A 919 -2.81 25.98 -22.13
C PRO A 919 -1.27 26.04 -22.21
N ARG A 920 -0.62 26.28 -21.06
CA ARG A 920 0.84 26.36 -20.87
C ARG A 920 1.21 25.67 -19.56
N ARG A 921 2.47 25.24 -19.40
CA ARG A 921 3.02 24.87 -18.09
C ARG A 921 3.44 26.14 -17.36
N GLY A 922 3.27 26.20 -16.03
CA GLY A 922 3.49 27.42 -15.25
C GLY A 922 2.18 28.17 -14.96
N LYS A 923 2.27 29.46 -14.60
CA LYS A 923 1.13 30.24 -14.09
C LYS A 923 0.01 30.43 -15.12
N ILE A 924 -1.21 30.15 -14.69
CA ILE A 924 -2.49 30.48 -15.31
C ILE A 924 -3.18 31.51 -14.40
N PHE A 925 -3.74 32.57 -14.98
CA PHE A 925 -4.25 33.71 -14.21
C PHE A 925 -5.76 33.58 -13.99
N ALA A 926 -6.20 33.73 -12.75
CA ALA A 926 -7.63 33.64 -12.42
C ALA A 926 -8.41 34.85 -12.95
N HIS A 927 -9.74 34.78 -12.97
CA HIS A 927 -10.57 35.93 -13.33
C HIS A 927 -10.23 37.17 -12.48
N GLY A 928 -9.93 38.28 -13.15
CA GLY A 928 -9.50 39.54 -12.51
C GLY A 928 -8.00 39.67 -12.23
N GLU A 929 -7.22 38.58 -12.33
CA GLU A 929 -5.75 38.65 -12.26
C GLU A 929 -5.13 39.12 -13.58
N LYS A 930 -3.92 39.67 -13.50
CA LYS A 930 -3.11 40.07 -14.66
C LYS A 930 -1.86 39.20 -14.79
N VAL A 931 -1.37 39.05 -16.02
CA VAL A 931 -0.09 38.40 -16.31
C VAL A 931 1.02 39.00 -15.45
N GLY A 932 1.69 38.15 -14.67
CA GLY A 932 2.70 38.54 -13.68
C GLY A 932 2.21 38.52 -12.21
N GLY A 933 0.91 38.31 -11.96
CA GLY A 933 0.33 38.17 -10.63
C GLY A 933 0.67 36.84 -9.92
N ALA A 934 -0.15 36.48 -8.92
CA ALA A 934 0.02 35.24 -8.16
C ALA A 934 -0.12 34.03 -9.08
N GLY A 935 -1.30 33.82 -9.68
CA GLY A 935 -1.55 32.77 -10.67
C GLY A 935 -1.43 31.34 -10.14
N LEU A 936 -2.28 30.44 -10.64
CA LEU A 936 -2.21 29.01 -10.31
C LEU A 936 -1.23 28.32 -11.27
N VAL A 937 -0.25 27.59 -10.74
CA VAL A 937 0.70 26.83 -11.57
C VAL A 937 0.02 25.58 -12.12
N ALA A 938 0.00 25.45 -13.44
CA ALA A 938 -0.40 24.22 -14.11
C ALA A 938 0.72 23.18 -14.06
N ASP A 939 0.40 21.99 -13.54
CA ASP A 939 1.29 20.82 -13.47
C ASP A 939 1.76 20.43 -14.88
N HIS A 940 0.80 20.39 -15.81
CA HIS A 940 1.01 20.07 -17.22
C HIS A 940 0.22 21.01 -18.14
N HIS A 941 0.57 21.01 -19.43
CA HIS A 941 -0.20 21.69 -20.47
C HIS A 941 -1.03 20.69 -21.30
N TYR A 942 -2.08 21.17 -21.98
CA TYR A 942 -3.02 20.33 -22.74
C TYR A 942 -2.37 19.37 -23.74
N GLU A 943 -1.20 19.72 -24.29
CA GLU A 943 -0.45 18.87 -25.22
C GLU A 943 0.50 17.87 -24.53
N GLY A 944 0.93 18.14 -23.29
CA GLY A 944 1.88 17.28 -22.57
C GLY A 944 1.23 16.11 -21.83
N GLN A 945 -0.09 16.06 -21.74
CA GLN A 945 -0.91 15.00 -21.13
C GLN A 945 -2.19 14.78 -21.96
N ARG A 946 -2.95 13.72 -21.70
CA ARG A 946 -4.22 13.40 -22.35
C ARG A 946 -5.24 12.89 -21.32
N SER A 947 -6.53 12.88 -21.65
CA SER A 947 -7.55 12.48 -20.66
C SER A 947 -7.46 11.00 -20.30
N THR A 948 -6.87 10.19 -21.18
CA THR A 948 -6.44 8.79 -20.93
C THR A 948 -5.73 8.59 -19.58
N LEU A 949 -4.86 9.52 -19.18
CA LEU A 949 -4.00 9.39 -17.99
C LEU A 949 -4.70 9.72 -16.65
N PHE A 950 -6.00 10.05 -16.70
CA PHE A 950 -6.84 10.48 -15.58
C PHE A 950 -8.12 9.63 -15.48
N ASP A 951 -8.73 9.56 -14.31
CA ASP A 951 -10.00 8.86 -14.09
C ASP A 951 -11.22 9.72 -14.44
N ALA A 952 -11.10 11.06 -14.34
CA ALA A 952 -12.16 12.00 -14.70
C ALA A 952 -11.63 13.40 -15.04
N LEU A 953 -12.51 14.23 -15.62
CA LEU A 953 -12.24 15.58 -16.08
C LEU A 953 -13.18 16.59 -15.39
N TYR A 954 -12.64 17.69 -14.88
CA TYR A 954 -13.39 18.81 -14.32
C TYR A 954 -13.03 20.13 -15.04
N ILE A 955 -14.03 20.97 -15.32
CA ILE A 955 -13.87 22.28 -15.96
C ILE A 955 -14.65 23.35 -15.16
N PRO A 956 -13.98 24.30 -14.50
CA PRO A 956 -14.64 25.37 -13.74
C PRO A 956 -15.29 26.41 -14.66
N SER A 957 -16.03 27.36 -14.08
CA SER A 957 -16.60 28.52 -14.75
C SER A 957 -15.56 29.62 -15.04
N GLY A 958 -15.96 30.62 -15.82
CA GLY A 958 -15.16 31.80 -16.20
C GLY A 958 -15.23 32.07 -17.71
N ALA A 959 -15.92 33.14 -18.12
CA ALA A 959 -16.24 33.40 -19.53
C ALA A 959 -15.01 33.49 -20.47
N GLU A 960 -13.90 34.08 -20.03
CA GLU A 960 -12.65 34.14 -20.82
C GLU A 960 -11.99 32.75 -20.93
N HIS A 961 -12.01 31.98 -19.83
CA HIS A 961 -11.51 30.60 -19.79
C HIS A 961 -12.35 29.68 -20.68
N ALA A 962 -13.68 29.69 -20.53
CA ALA A 962 -14.59 28.90 -21.35
C ALA A 962 -14.44 29.21 -22.84
N LYS A 963 -14.30 30.50 -23.22
CA LYS A 963 -14.01 30.91 -24.60
C LYS A 963 -12.66 30.38 -25.08
N SER A 964 -11.64 30.39 -24.23
CA SER A 964 -10.32 29.83 -24.53
C SER A 964 -10.40 28.32 -24.80
N ILE A 965 -11.06 27.55 -23.92
CA ILE A 965 -11.33 26.11 -24.07
C ILE A 965 -12.08 25.84 -25.38
N ALA A 966 -13.18 26.55 -25.63
CA ALA A 966 -14.01 26.38 -26.83
C ALA A 966 -13.24 26.63 -28.14
N SER A 967 -12.28 27.56 -28.11
CA SER A 967 -11.41 27.88 -29.26
C SER A 967 -10.21 26.93 -29.44
N ASN A 968 -9.98 25.99 -28.52
CA ASN A 968 -8.80 25.13 -28.52
C ASN A 968 -9.14 23.67 -28.87
N GLY A 969 -8.72 23.24 -30.07
CA GLY A 969 -9.01 21.89 -30.57
C GLY A 969 -8.50 20.76 -29.68
N ARG A 970 -7.40 20.95 -28.94
CA ARG A 970 -6.92 19.97 -27.96
C ARG A 970 -7.83 19.92 -26.73
N ALA A 971 -8.23 21.06 -26.19
CA ALA A 971 -9.13 21.10 -25.04
C ALA A 971 -10.50 20.47 -25.36
N ILE A 972 -11.02 20.67 -26.57
CA ILE A 972 -12.21 19.96 -27.08
C ILE A 972 -11.97 18.45 -27.19
N HIS A 973 -10.79 18.02 -27.66
CA HIS A 973 -10.41 16.61 -27.69
C HIS A 973 -10.34 15.99 -26.29
N TRP A 974 -9.85 16.69 -25.26
CA TRP A 974 -9.87 16.20 -23.88
C TRP A 974 -11.29 15.88 -23.39
N ILE A 975 -12.29 16.70 -23.74
CA ILE A 975 -13.70 16.45 -23.39
C ILE A 975 -14.24 15.23 -24.15
N ARG A 976 -13.96 15.12 -25.45
CA ARG A 976 -14.42 14.01 -26.29
C ARG A 976 -13.79 12.67 -25.92
N GLU A 977 -12.49 12.65 -25.63
CA GLU A 977 -11.72 11.48 -25.18
C GLU A 977 -12.19 11.03 -23.79
N ALA A 978 -12.40 11.95 -22.84
CA ALA A 978 -13.03 11.60 -21.56
C ALA A 978 -14.47 11.06 -21.74
N PHE A 979 -15.24 11.61 -22.70
CA PHE A 979 -16.61 11.15 -22.94
C PHE A 979 -16.63 9.74 -23.54
N GLY A 980 -15.85 9.52 -24.61
CA GLY A 980 -15.75 8.26 -25.35
C GLY A 980 -15.10 7.12 -24.56
N HIS A 981 -14.20 7.43 -23.62
CA HIS A 981 -13.69 6.48 -22.63
C HIS A 981 -14.60 6.34 -21.40
N CYS A 982 -15.87 6.76 -21.47
CA CYS A 982 -16.87 6.60 -20.42
C CYS A 982 -16.52 7.20 -19.04
N LYS A 983 -15.60 8.19 -18.98
CA LYS A 983 -15.13 8.83 -17.73
C LYS A 983 -16.12 9.86 -17.20
N ALA A 984 -16.12 10.11 -15.89
CA ALA A 984 -16.92 11.20 -15.33
C ALA A 984 -16.43 12.56 -15.86
N ILE A 985 -17.37 13.47 -16.17
CA ILE A 985 -17.08 14.83 -16.63
C ILE A 985 -17.87 15.82 -15.78
N GLY A 986 -17.18 16.71 -15.07
CA GLY A 986 -17.76 17.80 -14.30
C GLY A 986 -17.61 19.14 -15.00
N ALA A 987 -18.66 19.96 -15.09
CA ALA A 987 -18.55 21.34 -15.55
C ALA A 987 -19.49 22.32 -14.83
N ILE A 988 -19.01 23.55 -14.58
CA ILE A 988 -19.76 24.59 -13.87
C ILE A 988 -19.86 25.86 -14.74
N GLY A 989 -21.02 26.52 -14.72
CA GLY A 989 -21.25 27.83 -15.33
C GLY A 989 -20.84 27.93 -16.78
N ASP A 990 -19.93 28.84 -17.10
CA ASP A 990 -19.52 29.15 -18.48
C ASP A 990 -18.94 27.93 -19.23
N ALA A 991 -18.46 26.90 -18.52
CA ALA A 991 -17.98 25.66 -19.12
C ALA A 991 -19.09 24.68 -19.54
N VAL A 992 -20.31 24.81 -19.00
CA VAL A 992 -21.42 23.88 -19.30
C VAL A 992 -21.84 23.92 -20.78
N PRO A 993 -21.99 25.08 -21.44
CA PRO A 993 -22.18 25.16 -22.89
C PRO A 993 -21.05 24.50 -23.69
N VAL A 994 -19.80 24.67 -23.24
CA VAL A 994 -18.61 24.14 -23.94
C VAL A 994 -18.59 22.61 -23.91
N VAL A 995 -18.89 21.99 -22.77
CA VAL A 995 -19.01 20.53 -22.67
C VAL A 995 -20.15 20.00 -23.53
N ARG A 996 -21.32 20.65 -23.49
CA ARG A 996 -22.48 20.29 -24.33
C ARG A 996 -22.16 20.35 -25.83
N GLU A 997 -21.48 21.39 -26.28
CA GLU A 997 -21.10 21.58 -27.69
C GLU A 997 -19.94 20.67 -28.13
N ALA A 998 -19.00 20.37 -27.22
CA ALA A 998 -17.93 19.41 -27.48
C ALA A 998 -18.49 17.99 -27.68
N ILE A 999 -19.45 17.56 -26.87
CA ILE A 999 -20.11 16.24 -26.97
C ILE A 999 -21.10 16.21 -28.13
N GLY A 1000 -21.95 17.22 -28.28
CA GLY A 1000 -22.85 17.38 -29.44
C GLY A 1000 -24.06 16.42 -29.50
N LEU A 1001 -24.40 15.75 -28.39
CA LEU A 1001 -25.48 14.76 -28.33
C LEU A 1001 -26.70 15.29 -27.55
N PRO A 1002 -27.92 15.33 -28.13
CA PRO A 1002 -29.13 15.82 -27.45
C PRO A 1002 -29.60 14.93 -26.29
N GLU A 1003 -29.13 13.68 -26.22
CA GLU A 1003 -29.43 12.75 -25.13
C GLU A 1003 -28.76 13.14 -23.80
N ILE A 1004 -27.62 13.86 -23.88
CA ILE A 1004 -26.85 14.30 -22.72
C ILE A 1004 -27.45 15.60 -22.16
N ARG A 1005 -28.14 15.48 -21.03
CA ARG A 1005 -28.76 16.63 -20.36
C ARG A 1005 -27.73 17.34 -19.50
N VAL A 1006 -27.68 18.65 -19.62
CA VAL A 1006 -26.82 19.53 -18.80
C VAL A 1006 -27.65 20.63 -18.15
N ALA A 1007 -27.10 21.26 -17.11
CA ALA A 1007 -27.71 22.41 -16.45
C ALA A 1007 -28.08 23.51 -17.48
N SER A 1008 -29.33 23.98 -17.42
CA SER A 1008 -29.95 24.84 -18.44
C SER A 1008 -30.04 26.32 -18.05
N SER A 1009 -29.93 26.63 -16.76
CA SER A 1009 -29.99 27.99 -16.22
C SER A 1009 -28.64 28.36 -15.60
N PRO A 1010 -27.95 29.43 -16.06
CA PRO A 1010 -26.61 29.79 -15.58
C PRO A 1010 -26.60 30.32 -14.14
N ASP A 1011 -27.74 30.75 -13.60
CA ASP A 1011 -27.85 31.21 -12.21
C ASP A 1011 -28.27 30.10 -11.23
N SER A 1012 -28.59 28.89 -11.73
CA SER A 1012 -29.09 27.79 -10.91
C SER A 1012 -27.96 26.98 -10.27
N THR A 1013 -28.08 26.74 -8.97
CA THR A 1013 -27.24 25.78 -8.22
C THR A 1013 -27.79 24.35 -8.29
N GLU A 1014 -28.81 24.08 -9.12
CA GLU A 1014 -29.33 22.74 -9.36
C GLU A 1014 -28.33 21.91 -10.17
N VAL A 1015 -28.04 20.70 -9.69
CA VAL A 1015 -27.10 19.78 -10.30
C VAL A 1015 -27.82 18.83 -11.25
N GLN A 1016 -27.36 18.76 -12.48
CA GLN A 1016 -27.78 17.77 -13.48
C GLN A 1016 -26.65 16.75 -13.68
N SER A 1017 -26.84 15.52 -13.21
CA SER A 1017 -26.09 14.36 -13.74
C SER A 1017 -26.86 13.73 -14.91
N SER A 1018 -26.16 13.41 -16.00
CA SER A 1018 -26.70 12.67 -17.14
C SER A 1018 -25.58 11.84 -17.76
N TYR A 1019 -25.71 10.51 -17.72
CA TYR A 1019 -24.66 9.58 -18.16
C TYR A 1019 -23.27 9.93 -17.61
N GLY A 1020 -23.13 10.22 -16.31
CA GLY A 1020 -21.84 10.62 -15.70
C GLY A 1020 -21.26 11.95 -16.19
N VAL A 1021 -22.05 12.77 -16.88
CA VAL A 1021 -21.76 14.19 -17.12
C VAL A 1021 -22.51 14.98 -16.05
N VAL A 1022 -21.79 15.57 -15.11
CA VAL A 1022 -22.32 16.30 -13.95
C VAL A 1022 -22.13 17.79 -14.21
N THR A 1023 -23.22 18.56 -14.12
CA THR A 1023 -23.19 19.99 -14.43
C THR A 1023 -24.03 20.81 -13.47
N ALA A 1024 -23.60 22.05 -13.20
CA ALA A 1024 -24.35 23.04 -12.44
C ALA A 1024 -24.22 24.41 -13.13
N GLY A 1025 -25.28 25.23 -13.11
CA GLY A 1025 -25.21 26.59 -13.65
C GLY A 1025 -24.31 27.48 -12.81
N LYS A 1026 -24.38 27.35 -11.49
CA LYS A 1026 -23.64 28.16 -10.53
C LYS A 1026 -23.15 27.31 -9.36
N TYR A 1027 -21.94 27.59 -8.88
CA TYR A 1027 -21.40 27.02 -7.65
C TYR A 1027 -20.79 28.14 -6.81
N ASP A 1028 -21.54 28.58 -5.79
CA ASP A 1028 -21.11 29.67 -4.91
C ASP A 1028 -20.58 29.17 -3.56
N VAL A 1029 -20.05 30.09 -2.74
CA VAL A 1029 -19.52 29.78 -1.41
C VAL A 1029 -20.54 29.03 -0.54
N LYS A 1030 -21.84 29.35 -0.67
CA LYS A 1030 -22.90 28.63 0.05
C LYS A 1030 -22.99 27.19 -0.44
N SER A 1031 -22.99 26.98 -1.76
CA SER A 1031 -22.95 25.66 -2.38
C SER A 1031 -21.75 24.86 -1.86
N ALA A 1032 -20.55 25.43 -1.92
CA ALA A 1032 -19.30 24.81 -1.45
C ALA A 1032 -19.30 24.46 0.05
N VAL A 1033 -19.89 25.29 0.91
CA VAL A 1033 -20.04 25.00 2.35
C VAL A 1033 -21.08 23.90 2.62
N THR A 1034 -22.06 23.72 1.74
CA THR A 1034 -23.11 22.67 1.88
C THR A 1034 -22.83 21.37 1.13
N ASP A 1035 -21.87 21.36 0.20
CA ASP A 1035 -21.45 20.21 -0.61
C ASP A 1035 -20.37 19.39 0.12
N ALA A 1036 -20.72 18.93 1.34
CA ALA A 1036 -19.90 17.98 2.07
C ALA A 1036 -19.80 16.67 1.27
N LEU A 1037 -18.57 16.18 1.03
CA LEU A 1037 -18.31 15.02 0.19
C LEU A 1037 -19.00 13.74 0.73
N GLU A 1038 -20.17 13.41 0.20
CA GLU A 1038 -20.93 12.20 0.55
C GLU A 1038 -21.07 11.24 -0.64
N ILE A 1039 -20.08 10.35 -0.83
CA ILE A 1039 -20.04 9.44 -1.99
C ILE A 1039 -21.08 8.31 -1.82
N ALA A 1040 -22.35 8.62 -2.08
CA ALA A 1040 -23.50 7.76 -1.80
C ALA A 1040 -24.48 7.64 -2.99
N THR A 1041 -25.28 6.57 -2.99
CA THR A 1041 -26.30 6.31 -4.01
C THR A 1041 -27.59 7.09 -3.72
N GLY A 1042 -27.89 8.11 -4.54
CA GLY A 1042 -29.13 8.88 -4.42
C GLY A 1042 -28.95 10.34 -4.84
N ASN A 1043 -30.06 11.08 -4.95
CA ASN A 1043 -30.06 12.46 -5.42
C ASN A 1043 -29.55 13.44 -4.33
N THR A 1044 -28.24 13.47 -4.14
CA THR A 1044 -27.54 14.46 -3.32
C THR A 1044 -27.56 15.83 -4.03
N LYS A 1045 -27.65 16.93 -3.27
CA LYS A 1045 -27.85 18.27 -3.86
C LYS A 1045 -26.57 18.94 -4.37
N GLY A 1046 -25.40 18.40 -4.02
CA GLY A 1046 -24.09 18.99 -4.27
C GLY A 1046 -23.45 18.55 -5.60
N PHE A 1047 -22.70 19.45 -6.24
CA PHE A 1047 -22.01 19.20 -7.49
C PHE A 1047 -20.85 18.21 -7.29
N VAL A 1048 -19.99 18.47 -6.31
CA VAL A 1048 -18.83 17.62 -6.00
C VAL A 1048 -19.30 16.25 -5.55
N THR A 1049 -20.36 16.20 -4.74
CA THR A 1049 -20.95 14.95 -4.28
C THR A 1049 -21.42 14.07 -5.45
N ASN A 1050 -22.17 14.62 -6.40
CA ASN A 1050 -22.58 13.88 -7.62
C ASN A 1050 -21.36 13.51 -8.49
N PHE A 1051 -20.41 14.42 -8.68
CA PHE A 1051 -19.23 14.16 -9.51
C PHE A 1051 -18.33 13.07 -8.91
N ALA A 1052 -18.08 13.10 -7.61
CA ALA A 1052 -17.35 12.07 -6.87
C ALA A 1052 -18.08 10.72 -6.89
N TYR A 1053 -19.42 10.71 -6.83
CA TYR A 1053 -20.20 9.51 -7.02
C TYR A 1053 -19.97 8.91 -8.42
N GLU A 1054 -20.08 9.69 -9.50
CA GLU A 1054 -19.83 9.21 -10.87
C GLU A 1054 -18.36 8.74 -11.07
N ILE A 1055 -17.38 9.39 -10.43
CA ILE A 1055 -15.98 8.92 -10.38
C ILE A 1055 -15.88 7.55 -9.67
N SER A 1056 -16.59 7.37 -8.56
CA SER A 1056 -16.56 6.13 -7.76
C SER A 1056 -17.15 4.92 -8.50
N GLN A 1057 -18.05 5.15 -9.46
CA GLN A 1057 -18.57 4.12 -10.36
C GLN A 1057 -17.53 3.68 -11.41
N HIS A 1058 -16.34 4.30 -11.42
CA HIS A 1058 -15.22 4.10 -12.33
C HIS A 1058 -15.48 4.50 -13.79
N ARG A 1059 -16.60 4.06 -14.40
CA ARG A 1059 -17.03 4.40 -15.76
C ARG A 1059 -18.56 4.39 -15.89
N CYS A 1060 -19.09 5.30 -16.70
CA CYS A 1060 -20.50 5.29 -17.10
C CYS A 1060 -20.70 4.42 -18.36
N TYR A 1061 -20.64 3.09 -18.21
CA TYR A 1061 -20.79 2.13 -19.32
C TYR A 1061 -22.13 2.25 -20.08
N LEU A 1062 -23.15 2.89 -19.49
CA LEU A 1062 -24.41 3.19 -20.17
C LEU A 1062 -24.22 4.05 -21.44
N ARG A 1063 -23.17 4.90 -21.51
CA ARG A 1063 -22.85 5.64 -22.74
C ARG A 1063 -22.50 4.71 -23.91
N GLU A 1064 -21.88 3.58 -23.61
CA GLU A 1064 -21.44 2.61 -24.61
C GLU A 1064 -22.59 1.68 -25.00
N THR A 1065 -23.31 1.13 -24.02
CA THR A 1065 -24.45 0.23 -24.29
C THR A 1065 -25.58 0.92 -25.05
N ASP A 1066 -25.76 2.23 -24.85
CA ASP A 1066 -26.75 3.04 -25.57
C ASP A 1066 -26.18 3.62 -26.88
N GLY A 1067 -24.96 3.25 -27.26
CA GLY A 1067 -24.31 3.63 -28.52
C GLY A 1067 -23.95 5.11 -28.63
N LEU A 1068 -23.84 5.84 -27.52
CA LEU A 1068 -23.53 7.26 -27.51
C LEU A 1068 -22.06 7.53 -27.83
N ILE A 1069 -21.12 6.69 -27.35
CA ILE A 1069 -19.69 6.90 -27.62
C ILE A 1069 -19.35 6.78 -29.11
N SER A 1070 -20.00 5.88 -29.86
CA SER A 1070 -19.75 5.67 -31.30
C SER A 1070 -20.17 6.85 -32.18
N ARG A 1071 -20.88 7.83 -31.60
CA ARG A 1071 -21.33 9.07 -32.26
C ARG A 1071 -20.40 10.26 -31.98
N VAL A 1072 -19.33 10.07 -31.20
CA VAL A 1072 -18.31 11.08 -30.87
C VAL A 1072 -16.96 10.63 -31.45
N ALA A 1073 -16.18 11.56 -31.98
CA ALA A 1073 -14.81 11.29 -32.47
C ALA A 1073 -13.77 11.70 -31.43
N TYR A 1074 -12.89 10.78 -31.02
CA TYR A 1074 -12.01 10.92 -29.84
C TYR A 1074 -10.72 10.08 -29.86
#